data_AF-A0A813KKP0-F1
#
_entry.id   AF-A0A813KKP0-F1
#
_cell.length_a   1.000
_cell.length_b   1.000
_cell.length_c   1.000
_cell.angle_alpha   90.00
_cell.angle_beta   90.00
_cell.angle_gamma   90.00
#
_symmetry.space_group_name_H-M   'P 1'
#
loop_
_entity.id
_entity.type
_entity.pdbx_description
1 polymer ?
#
loop_
_entity_poly.entity_id
_entity_poly.type
_entity_poly.pdbx_seq_one_letter_code
_entity_poly.pdbx_strand_id
1 'polypeptide(L)'
;AKPKLFWGPCTVVLAPSALWKMAGAAAAAAGHMATSTAGLASAGAATAAGFGLFGYNRENFLYDAELRFERFTAGREFAVAQQEQFRSDIKALTALTAKKNGMYAVVATLDMALCIALYCAGRLGLHGASPPGWIEGLWLTNNAASFSFMAVAIMLAMHAMLRAQSASAHLLTRKIRVPVPSLKQLDKARKFASEFEQQNWTDIFRVPYMNNNGAPKTDEKAGRARSASPERRSTTNKASSWIREEYETDRAGTVSGTAVNNLPGDVAPEHFRLYAACQKEWVEYDVYARVSIFLGFTCYIQSLAFYGLGHINIELKAVWVAFATSWTITVLQVLLLRFDLISGRQRQKERLPHCQWCGPLATVCASIGMALDFRVKFDPTVIAISWVFIFGAYILQFIYALRLLELVLPDNVIGQFKAEESIGDSWWPASWQNIPSTFAHVLYIVAPPTRLQPGQIDTVRETVHGSGPDPFDVAGEPIGAPGTQKVSPGQDVAAQANYLDSVFEWALSEQVFENLSESSKKTVQDTFGAFSVAKRDANSSTGAKVFQDCSMSMEAMIAFEGMNEKEGAPGGYSSDSGGSAGSSDDEAEPDYTWDGRKVNQKTEATPVNQKKGMLPWRMVSTVQAVLVGCWVFMILAMWVDYFIGEQGLVTAPHWSKPPMSRMSLPHHELGTPFGFPWAAGAKPFLPEQFAWHEEKREPESSVIVGESPPHAGEEPHERRLSSETAVVDHGSNLLSAIHGIMNMIPSQPAIADGHALSVSWPGFFEPRLLACGPHGIAALTPHGVGALVTLTPEQQTAKSFRLSGLMNLPALLSASWQPSEELLVITHAGDLASCPRPAAGDVWACGAAPGGRLPLPEGTRLLATAASWLSSSSGKPQLHVAFIDKAVPDLVALFALAGSDWLPIGEVQVPDSDKASVSFVGDGELLIATGAGAILRRRLQDGAVMASSTHPWGASHSSTQWQGACGVHHAPEGSLAHLRLHRAEGSQAWLPEIVASNLKDLASGLPLFQ
;
A
#
# COMPACT_ATOMS: atom_id res chain seq x y z
N ALA A 1 34.83 -38.57 -6.26
CA ALA A 1 34.14 -38.00 -7.43
C ALA A 1 32.77 -37.49 -6.97
N LYS A 2 32.58 -36.16 -6.95
CA LYS A 2 31.32 -35.49 -6.59
C LYS A 2 30.89 -34.64 -7.79
N PRO A 3 29.63 -34.65 -8.23
CA PRO A 3 29.20 -33.74 -9.29
C PRO A 3 28.83 -32.38 -8.68
N LYS A 4 29.36 -31.33 -9.30
CA LYS A 4 29.02 -29.92 -9.06
C LYS A 4 27.74 -29.60 -9.84
N LEU A 5 26.71 -29.12 -9.16
CA LEU A 5 25.59 -28.41 -9.77
C LEU A 5 25.79 -26.90 -9.51
N PHE A 6 25.82 -26.16 -10.62
CA PHE A 6 25.96 -24.70 -10.67
C PHE A 6 24.66 -24.04 -10.20
N TRP A 7 24.76 -23.15 -9.21
CA TRP A 7 23.79 -22.08 -8.95
C TRP A 7 24.56 -20.77 -9.08
N GLY A 8 24.11 -19.89 -9.98
CA GLY A 8 24.61 -18.52 -10.08
C GLY A 8 23.92 -17.62 -9.05
N PRO A 9 24.64 -16.71 -8.37
CA PRO A 9 24.02 -15.80 -7.41
C PRO A 9 23.39 -14.59 -8.13
N CYS A 10 22.14 -14.28 -7.81
CA CYS A 10 21.56 -12.96 -8.01
C CYS A 10 22.15 -12.01 -6.96
N THR A 11 23.04 -11.13 -7.39
CA THR A 11 23.59 -10.04 -6.57
C THR A 11 22.64 -8.84 -6.66
N VAL A 12 21.81 -8.63 -5.63
CA VAL A 12 21.11 -7.35 -5.42
C VAL A 12 22.08 -6.44 -4.68
N VAL A 13 22.62 -5.44 -5.38
CA VAL A 13 23.44 -4.37 -4.80
C VAL A 13 22.48 -3.30 -4.28
N LEU A 14 22.25 -3.27 -2.97
CA LEU A 14 21.68 -2.11 -2.29
C LEU A 14 22.84 -1.19 -1.89
N ALA A 15 22.93 -0.03 -2.54
CA ALA A 15 23.82 1.05 -2.13
C ALA A 15 23.10 1.94 -1.09
N PRO A 16 23.74 2.27 0.05
CA PRO A 16 23.19 3.23 1.01
C PRO A 16 23.70 4.63 0.65
N SER A 17 22.80 5.50 0.19
CA SER A 17 23.10 6.92 0.06
C SER A 17 21.85 7.76 0.33
N ALA A 18 21.75 8.31 1.54
CA ALA A 18 21.25 9.66 1.82
C ALA A 18 20.98 9.84 3.32
N LEU A 19 22.04 10.10 4.08
CA LEU A 19 21.96 10.92 5.28
C LEU A 19 22.84 12.13 4.95
N TRP A 20 22.21 13.30 4.82
CA TRP A 20 22.75 14.68 4.71
C TRP A 20 21.86 15.47 3.73
N LYS A 21 21.03 16.36 4.28
CA LYS A 21 20.62 17.68 3.72
C LYS A 21 19.48 18.27 4.57
N MET A 22 19.84 18.98 5.63
CA MET A 22 19.03 20.03 6.25
C MET A 22 20.00 21.13 6.68
N ALA A 23 20.28 22.06 5.75
CA ALA A 23 20.83 23.39 6.03
C ALA A 23 20.88 24.15 4.70
N GLY A 24 19.98 25.12 4.50
CA GLY A 24 20.00 25.95 3.30
C GLY A 24 18.77 26.82 3.09
N ALA A 25 18.30 27.54 4.12
CA ALA A 25 17.36 28.64 3.95
C ALA A 25 17.46 29.62 5.13
N ALA A 26 18.36 30.60 5.03
CA ALA A 26 18.34 31.87 5.76
C ALA A 26 19.48 32.76 5.25
N ALA A 27 19.34 33.35 4.06
CA ALA A 27 20.25 34.39 3.59
C ALA A 27 19.58 35.26 2.51
N ALA A 28 18.59 36.07 2.91
CA ALA A 28 18.10 37.17 2.08
C ALA A 28 17.32 38.22 2.91
N ALA A 29 17.93 38.83 3.92
CA ALA A 29 17.45 40.10 4.49
C ALA A 29 18.53 40.75 5.38
N ALA A 30 19.48 41.47 4.77
CA ALA A 30 20.26 42.50 5.46
C ALA A 30 21.00 43.37 4.44
N GLY A 31 20.33 44.42 3.97
CA GLY A 31 20.96 45.36 3.06
C GLY A 31 20.12 46.62 2.89
N HIS A 32 20.06 47.45 3.94
CA HIS A 32 20.00 48.92 3.87
C HIS A 32 19.75 49.51 5.26
N MET A 33 20.80 49.98 5.94
CA MET A 33 20.69 51.15 6.81
C MET A 33 22.08 51.70 7.15
N ALA A 34 22.55 52.65 6.35
CA ALA A 34 23.67 53.51 6.70
C ALA A 34 23.65 54.79 5.86
N THR A 35 22.79 55.75 6.24
CA THR A 35 23.00 57.16 5.87
C THR A 35 22.28 58.11 6.84
N SER A 36 23.04 59.09 7.33
CA SER A 36 22.61 60.36 7.95
C SER A 36 22.17 60.28 9.43
N THR A 37 22.68 61.04 10.40
CA THR A 37 23.09 62.45 10.41
C THR A 37 23.97 62.71 11.64
N ALA A 38 25.07 63.46 11.49
CA ALA A 38 25.82 64.05 12.62
C ALA A 38 25.94 65.57 12.40
N GLY A 39 25.36 66.36 13.30
CA GLY A 39 25.43 67.82 13.28
C GLY A 39 24.97 68.45 14.61
N LEU A 40 25.95 68.97 15.37
CA LEU A 40 25.96 69.82 16.58
C LEU A 40 24.65 70.44 17.13
N ALA A 41 24.47 70.40 18.46
CA ALA A 41 24.40 71.61 19.33
C ALA A 41 24.40 71.26 20.85
N SER A 42 25.33 71.85 21.60
CA SER A 42 25.80 71.49 22.95
C SER A 42 25.10 72.16 24.14
N ALA A 43 23.78 72.40 24.06
CA ALA A 43 22.97 72.76 25.24
C ALA A 43 21.64 71.98 25.33
N GLY A 44 21.30 71.20 24.30
CA GLY A 44 20.31 70.13 24.33
C GLY A 44 20.95 68.74 24.38
N ALA A 45 22.19 68.61 24.88
CA ALA A 45 22.96 67.37 24.79
C ALA A 45 22.38 66.22 25.65
N ALA A 46 21.71 66.52 26.76
CA ALA A 46 21.01 65.50 27.56
C ALA A 46 19.69 65.06 26.90
N THR A 47 18.95 65.99 26.27
CA THR A 47 17.73 65.67 25.53
C THR A 47 18.03 64.97 24.20
N ALA A 48 19.03 65.42 23.43
CA ALA A 48 19.45 64.79 22.18
C ALA A 48 20.07 63.40 22.39
N ALA A 49 20.84 63.19 23.47
CA ALA A 49 21.30 61.85 23.84
C ALA A 49 20.14 60.95 24.27
N GLY A 50 19.15 61.47 24.99
CA GLY A 50 17.94 60.74 25.37
C GLY A 50 17.06 60.34 24.18
N PHE A 51 16.87 61.24 23.21
CA PHE A 51 16.15 60.94 21.97
C PHE A 51 16.91 59.95 21.07
N GLY A 52 18.24 60.05 21.02
CA GLY A 52 19.09 59.09 20.29
C GLY A 52 19.05 57.69 20.89
N LEU A 53 19.13 57.58 22.23
CA LEU A 53 19.01 56.31 22.95
C LEU A 53 17.61 55.70 22.82
N PHE A 54 16.57 56.51 22.90
CA PHE A 54 15.20 56.07 22.64
C PHE A 54 15.01 55.58 21.21
N GLY A 55 15.54 56.30 20.22
CA GLY A 55 15.50 55.90 18.81
C GLY A 55 16.20 54.57 18.57
N TYR A 56 17.42 54.42 19.08
CA TYR A 56 18.20 53.18 19.00
C TYR A 56 17.49 52.01 19.68
N ASN A 57 16.95 52.19 20.89
CA ASN A 57 16.24 51.14 21.61
C ASN A 57 14.92 50.77 20.92
N ARG A 58 14.23 51.73 20.32
CA ARG A 58 13.02 51.48 19.51
C ARG A 58 13.34 50.70 18.24
N GLU A 59 14.38 51.09 17.50
CA GLU A 59 14.81 50.37 16.29
C GLU A 59 15.26 48.95 16.61
N ASN A 60 16.06 48.76 17.67
CA ASN A 60 16.44 47.43 18.14
C ASN A 60 15.25 46.61 18.62
N PHE A 61 14.29 47.22 19.31
CA PHE A 61 13.08 46.53 19.73
C PHE A 61 12.27 46.09 18.50
N LEU A 62 12.08 46.97 17.51
CA LEU A 62 11.35 46.63 16.28
C LEU A 62 12.05 45.50 15.51
N TYR A 63 13.38 45.54 15.42
CA TYR A 63 14.17 44.47 14.82
C TYR A 63 14.02 43.15 15.58
N ASP A 64 14.09 43.17 16.92
CA ASP A 64 13.87 41.96 17.73
C ASP A 64 12.41 41.46 17.62
N ALA A 65 11.43 42.35 17.56
CA ALA A 65 10.02 42.01 17.36
C ALA A 65 9.78 41.36 15.99
N GLU A 66 10.46 41.84 14.94
CA GLU A 66 10.46 41.21 13.61
C GLU A 66 11.06 39.80 13.67
N LEU A 67 12.23 39.63 14.30
CA LEU A 67 12.86 38.32 14.48
C LEU A 67 12.01 37.35 15.33
N ARG A 68 11.25 37.85 16.32
CA ARG A 68 10.31 37.02 17.11
C ARG A 68 9.11 36.59 16.26
N PHE A 69 8.59 37.50 15.45
CA PHE A 69 7.52 37.17 14.52
C PHE A 69 7.99 36.14 13.48
N GLU A 70 9.20 36.31 12.93
CA GLU A 70 9.82 35.34 12.02
C GLU A 70 10.00 33.96 12.69
N ARG A 71 10.49 33.91 13.93
CA ARG A 71 10.60 32.66 14.70
C ARG A 71 9.24 32.02 14.94
N PHE A 72 8.24 32.81 15.31
CA PHE A 72 6.87 32.34 15.48
C PHE A 72 6.30 31.74 14.17
N THR A 73 6.53 32.39 13.03
CA THR A 73 6.12 31.87 11.72
C THR A 73 6.90 30.62 11.32
N ALA A 74 8.21 30.58 11.54
CA ALA A 74 9.04 29.42 11.25
C ALA A 74 8.63 28.20 12.08
N GLY A 75 8.34 28.38 13.38
CA GLY A 75 7.82 27.32 14.24
C GLY A 75 6.49 26.74 13.72
N ARG A 76 5.63 27.58 13.12
CA ARG A 76 4.40 27.13 12.46
C ARG A 76 4.65 26.38 11.18
N GLU A 77 5.56 26.86 10.34
CA GLU A 77 5.94 26.17 9.10
C GLU A 77 6.48 24.77 9.41
N PHE A 78 7.34 24.62 10.42
CA PHE A 78 7.82 23.31 10.87
C PHE A 78 6.69 22.41 11.41
N ALA A 79 5.75 22.97 12.19
CA ALA A 79 4.59 22.20 12.66
C ALA A 79 3.67 21.75 11.51
N VAL A 80 3.49 22.56 10.48
CA VAL A 80 2.74 22.21 9.26
C VAL A 80 3.46 21.11 8.49
N ALA A 81 4.77 21.26 8.25
CA ALA A 81 5.59 20.26 7.55
C ALA A 81 5.61 18.91 8.28
N GLN A 82 5.72 18.93 9.60
CA GLN A 82 5.64 17.73 10.43
C GLN A 82 4.26 17.05 10.32
N GLN A 83 3.19 17.83 10.37
CA GLN A 83 1.85 17.28 10.22
C GLN A 83 1.62 16.69 8.82
N GLU A 84 2.20 17.31 7.79
CA GLU A 84 2.21 16.76 6.44
C GLU A 84 2.94 15.41 6.38
N GLN A 85 4.08 15.28 7.07
CA GLN A 85 4.78 14.00 7.21
C GLN A 85 3.89 12.94 7.87
N PHE A 86 3.22 13.25 9.00
CA PHE A 86 2.31 12.30 9.66
C PHE A 86 1.15 11.87 8.75
N ARG A 87 0.63 12.80 7.94
CA ARG A 87 -0.41 12.49 6.94
C ARG A 87 0.13 11.58 5.85
N SER A 88 1.36 11.80 5.40
CA SER A 88 2.05 10.97 4.41
C SER A 88 2.26 9.55 4.95
N ASP A 89 2.74 9.40 6.18
CA ASP A 89 2.98 8.10 6.83
C ASP A 89 1.69 7.28 6.90
N ILE A 90 0.57 7.89 7.32
CA ILE A 90 -0.73 7.20 7.38
C ILE A 90 -1.21 6.79 5.99
N LYS A 91 -1.08 7.67 4.98
CA LYS A 91 -1.44 7.33 3.61
C LYS A 91 -0.60 6.15 3.11
N ALA A 92 0.71 6.16 3.34
CA ALA A 92 1.62 5.11 2.90
C ALA A 92 1.29 3.76 3.57
N LEU A 93 1.13 3.74 4.90
CA LEU A 93 0.82 2.52 5.65
C LEU A 93 -0.55 1.93 5.26
N THR A 94 -1.57 2.78 5.09
CA THR A 94 -2.90 2.32 4.64
C THR A 94 -2.91 1.90 3.18
N ALA A 95 -2.20 2.60 2.29
CA ALA A 95 -2.09 2.25 0.89
C ALA A 95 -1.40 0.90 0.69
N LEU A 96 -0.38 0.58 1.49
CA LEU A 96 0.27 -0.74 1.47
C LEU A 96 -0.74 -1.85 1.79
N THR A 97 -1.53 -1.69 2.85
CA THR A 97 -2.56 -2.66 3.24
C THR A 97 -3.61 -2.82 2.15
N ALA A 98 -4.09 -1.70 1.58
CA ALA A 98 -5.11 -1.70 0.54
C ALA A 98 -4.61 -2.37 -0.75
N LYS A 99 -3.40 -2.03 -1.21
CA LYS A 99 -2.79 -2.60 -2.41
C LYS A 99 -2.57 -4.11 -2.25
N LYS A 100 -2.01 -4.53 -1.12
CA LYS A 100 -1.76 -5.95 -0.82
C LYS A 100 -3.06 -6.76 -0.80
N ASN A 101 -4.08 -6.30 -0.08
CA ASN A 101 -5.37 -6.98 -0.02
C ASN A 101 -6.11 -6.96 -1.36
N GLY A 102 -5.95 -5.90 -2.15
CA GLY A 102 -6.39 -5.89 -3.54
C GLY A 102 -5.79 -7.04 -4.34
N MET A 103 -4.46 -7.24 -4.27
CA MET A 103 -3.79 -8.37 -4.94
C MET A 103 -4.29 -9.73 -4.45
N TYR A 104 -4.53 -9.88 -3.15
CA TYR A 104 -5.12 -11.11 -2.58
C TYR A 104 -6.48 -11.43 -3.19
N ALA A 105 -7.37 -10.44 -3.28
CA ALA A 105 -8.69 -10.62 -3.90
C ALA A 105 -8.58 -10.99 -5.39
N VAL A 106 -7.67 -10.36 -6.16
CA VAL A 106 -7.46 -10.70 -7.58
C VAL A 106 -6.99 -12.15 -7.73
N VAL A 107 -5.95 -12.54 -7.01
CA VAL A 107 -5.39 -13.90 -7.09
C VAL A 107 -6.44 -14.94 -6.71
N ALA A 108 -7.18 -14.72 -5.63
CA ALA A 108 -8.26 -15.61 -5.21
C ALA A 108 -9.41 -15.69 -6.24
N THR A 109 -9.72 -14.59 -6.92
CA THR A 109 -10.75 -14.58 -7.98
C THR A 109 -10.31 -15.38 -9.20
N LEU A 110 -9.05 -15.26 -9.61
CA LEU A 110 -8.49 -16.05 -10.70
C LEU A 110 -8.53 -17.54 -10.39
N ASP A 111 -8.11 -17.94 -9.18
CA ASP A 111 -8.15 -19.35 -8.76
C ASP A 111 -9.58 -19.87 -8.63
N MET A 112 -10.51 -19.04 -8.15
CA MET A 112 -11.94 -19.37 -8.12
C MET A 112 -12.50 -19.62 -9.54
N ALA A 113 -12.09 -18.83 -10.54
CA ALA A 113 -12.47 -19.06 -11.93
C ALA A 113 -11.90 -20.39 -12.47
N LEU A 114 -10.65 -20.74 -12.10
CA LEU A 114 -10.08 -22.05 -12.44
C LEU A 114 -10.84 -23.20 -11.77
N CYS A 115 -11.25 -23.05 -10.50
CA CYS A 115 -12.08 -24.03 -9.82
C CYS A 115 -13.43 -24.25 -10.53
N ILE A 116 -14.08 -23.16 -10.99
CA ILE A 116 -15.33 -23.23 -11.78
C ILE A 116 -15.08 -23.92 -13.12
N ALA A 117 -13.99 -23.60 -13.81
CA ALA A 117 -13.64 -24.26 -15.07
C ALA A 117 -13.43 -25.76 -14.88
N LEU A 118 -12.78 -26.19 -13.80
CA LEU A 118 -12.64 -27.60 -13.44
C LEU A 118 -13.99 -28.26 -13.14
N TYR A 119 -14.93 -27.56 -12.49
CA TYR A 119 -16.28 -28.10 -12.26
C TYR A 119 -17.08 -28.28 -13.55
N CYS A 120 -17.07 -27.28 -14.43
CA CYS A 120 -17.94 -27.25 -15.60
C CYS A 120 -17.36 -28.00 -16.80
N ALA A 121 -16.08 -27.77 -17.10
CA ALA A 121 -15.41 -28.30 -18.29
C ALA A 121 -14.54 -29.53 -17.98
N GLY A 122 -14.06 -29.67 -16.74
CA GLY A 122 -13.20 -30.77 -16.30
C GLY A 122 -13.93 -32.10 -16.09
N ARG A 123 -14.94 -32.43 -16.91
CA ARG A 123 -15.68 -33.67 -16.77
C ARG A 123 -14.79 -34.86 -17.17
N LEU A 124 -14.35 -35.62 -16.18
CA LEU A 124 -13.61 -36.86 -16.38
C LEU A 124 -14.47 -37.88 -17.15
N GLY A 125 -13.87 -38.55 -18.13
CA GLY A 125 -14.53 -39.64 -18.86
C GLY A 125 -15.36 -39.18 -20.07
N LEU A 126 -15.14 -37.96 -20.59
CA LEU A 126 -15.82 -37.48 -21.80
C LEU A 126 -15.53 -38.40 -23.01
N HIS A 127 -14.30 -38.93 -23.09
CA HIS A 127 -13.82 -39.79 -24.17
C HIS A 127 -13.51 -41.23 -23.71
N GLY A 128 -13.78 -41.56 -22.46
CA GLY A 128 -13.33 -42.79 -21.81
C GLY A 128 -14.40 -43.49 -20.98
N ALA A 129 -13.98 -44.49 -20.21
CA ALA A 129 -14.82 -44.97 -19.12
C ALA A 129 -15.01 -43.87 -18.08
N SER A 130 -16.13 -43.88 -17.36
CA SER A 130 -16.26 -43.00 -16.20
C SER A 130 -15.16 -43.34 -15.19
N PRO A 131 -14.51 -42.34 -14.57
CA PRO A 131 -13.59 -42.61 -13.47
C PRO A 131 -14.27 -43.37 -12.32
N PRO A 132 -13.49 -44.10 -11.50
CA PRO A 132 -14.00 -44.64 -10.25
C PRO A 132 -14.57 -43.53 -9.35
N GLY A 133 -15.71 -43.77 -8.70
CA GLY A 133 -16.35 -42.73 -7.87
C GLY A 133 -15.45 -42.24 -6.72
N TRP A 134 -14.56 -43.11 -6.22
CA TRP A 134 -13.63 -42.78 -5.15
C TRP A 134 -12.57 -41.73 -5.55
N ILE A 135 -12.09 -41.74 -6.80
CA ILE A 135 -11.12 -40.72 -7.25
C ILE A 135 -11.83 -39.39 -7.53
N GLU A 136 -13.06 -39.43 -8.04
CA GLU A 136 -13.91 -38.24 -8.19
C GLU A 136 -14.19 -37.60 -6.83
N GLY A 137 -14.50 -38.40 -5.81
CA GLY A 137 -14.72 -37.93 -4.45
C GLY A 137 -13.51 -37.18 -3.87
N LEU A 138 -12.28 -37.71 -4.08
CA LEU A 138 -11.04 -37.02 -3.68
C LEU A 138 -10.83 -35.71 -4.44
N TRP A 139 -11.07 -35.70 -5.75
CA TRP A 139 -10.91 -34.53 -6.60
C TRP A 139 -11.93 -33.42 -6.27
N LEU A 140 -13.23 -33.73 -6.32
CA LEU A 140 -14.31 -32.77 -6.15
C LEU A 140 -14.34 -32.16 -4.75
N THR A 141 -14.06 -32.96 -3.71
CA THR A 141 -14.02 -32.44 -2.33
C THR A 141 -12.90 -31.41 -2.14
N ASN A 142 -11.72 -31.66 -2.73
CA ASN A 142 -10.61 -30.70 -2.71
C ASN A 142 -10.90 -29.46 -3.57
N ASN A 143 -11.54 -29.62 -4.73
CA ASN A 143 -11.96 -28.49 -5.57
C ASN A 143 -13.01 -27.61 -4.85
N ALA A 144 -13.96 -28.23 -4.13
CA ALA A 144 -14.97 -27.53 -3.34
C ALA A 144 -14.36 -26.74 -2.19
N ALA A 145 -13.40 -27.36 -1.49
CA ALA A 145 -12.65 -26.72 -0.43
C ALA A 145 -11.88 -25.50 -0.97
N SER A 146 -11.17 -25.67 -2.09
CA SER A 146 -10.44 -24.58 -2.73
C SER A 146 -11.35 -23.40 -3.07
N PHE A 147 -12.44 -23.67 -3.79
CA PHE A 147 -13.45 -22.66 -4.14
C PHE A 147 -13.97 -21.91 -2.90
N SER A 148 -14.29 -22.65 -1.84
CA SER A 148 -14.81 -22.08 -0.59
C SER A 148 -13.77 -21.17 0.10
N PHE A 149 -12.51 -21.61 0.18
CA PHE A 149 -11.45 -20.79 0.76
C PHE A 149 -11.13 -19.55 -0.07
N MET A 150 -11.18 -19.62 -1.40
CA MET A 150 -10.99 -18.44 -2.25
C MET A 150 -12.13 -17.43 -2.09
N ALA A 151 -13.38 -17.89 -1.97
CA ALA A 151 -14.50 -17.00 -1.67
C ALA A 151 -14.35 -16.29 -0.32
N VAL A 152 -13.94 -17.02 0.73
CA VAL A 152 -13.65 -16.42 2.05
C VAL A 152 -12.46 -15.45 1.96
N ALA A 153 -11.40 -15.79 1.22
CA ALA A 153 -10.24 -14.93 1.02
C ALA A 153 -10.62 -13.59 0.38
N ILE A 154 -11.43 -13.59 -0.68
CA ILE A 154 -11.91 -12.39 -1.36
C ILE A 154 -12.68 -11.51 -0.37
N MET A 155 -13.62 -12.10 0.38
CA MET A 155 -14.44 -11.37 1.35
C MET A 155 -13.59 -10.74 2.47
N LEU A 156 -12.65 -11.50 3.05
CA LEU A 156 -11.76 -10.99 4.10
C LEU A 156 -10.83 -9.90 3.59
N ALA A 157 -10.24 -10.08 2.40
CA ALA A 157 -9.35 -9.10 1.78
C ALA A 157 -10.08 -7.78 1.47
N MET A 158 -11.30 -7.85 0.92
CA MET A 158 -12.12 -6.66 0.68
C MET A 158 -12.45 -5.94 2.00
N HIS A 159 -12.81 -6.68 3.06
CA HIS A 159 -13.09 -6.08 4.36
C HIS A 159 -11.87 -5.37 4.94
N ALA A 160 -10.69 -6.01 4.87
CA ALA A 160 -9.44 -5.44 5.36
C ALA A 160 -9.07 -4.16 4.59
N MET A 161 -9.17 -4.19 3.26
CA MET A 161 -8.89 -3.04 2.39
C MET A 161 -9.80 -1.85 2.69
N LEU A 162 -11.12 -2.06 2.74
CA LEU A 162 -12.09 -1.00 2.97
C LEU A 162 -11.98 -0.41 4.37
N ARG A 163 -11.72 -1.24 5.39
CA ARG A 163 -11.48 -0.80 6.77
C ARG A 163 -10.20 0.02 6.90
N ALA A 164 -9.11 -0.39 6.25
CA ALA A 164 -7.87 0.38 6.26
C ALA A 164 -8.07 1.76 5.61
N GLN A 165 -8.78 1.83 4.47
CA GLN A 165 -9.07 3.10 3.79
C GLN A 165 -9.98 4.02 4.62
N SER A 166 -11.04 3.48 5.23
CA SER A 166 -11.94 4.28 6.06
C SER A 166 -11.24 4.78 7.32
N ALA A 167 -10.40 3.96 7.96
CA ALA A 167 -9.57 4.38 9.09
C ALA A 167 -8.57 5.46 8.70
N SER A 168 -7.94 5.36 7.52
CA SER A 168 -7.09 6.42 6.96
C SER A 168 -7.85 7.74 6.87
N ALA A 169 -9.04 7.72 6.25
CA ALA A 169 -9.88 8.90 6.11
C ALA A 169 -10.28 9.46 7.48
N HIS A 170 -10.64 8.62 8.44
CA HIS A 170 -10.98 9.05 9.80
C HIS A 170 -9.80 9.70 10.53
N LEU A 171 -8.61 9.10 10.48
CA LEU A 171 -7.40 9.66 11.09
C LEU A 171 -7.05 11.01 10.46
N LEU A 172 -7.03 11.09 9.13
CA LEU A 172 -6.68 12.30 8.39
C LEU A 172 -7.69 13.44 8.52
N THR A 173 -8.97 13.13 8.77
CA THR A 173 -10.03 14.16 8.87
C THR A 173 -10.35 14.56 10.31
N ARG A 174 -10.12 13.70 11.30
CA ARG A 174 -10.52 13.96 12.69
C ARG A 174 -9.35 14.13 13.66
N LYS A 175 -8.22 13.46 13.42
CA LYS A 175 -7.11 13.42 14.37
C LYS A 175 -5.89 14.20 13.87
N ILE A 176 -5.54 14.05 12.61
CA ILE A 176 -4.31 14.61 12.04
C ILE A 176 -4.67 15.71 11.05
N ARG A 177 -5.09 16.84 11.62
CA ARG A 177 -5.43 18.08 10.90
C ARG A 177 -4.24 19.01 10.86
N VAL A 178 -4.11 19.77 9.77
CA VAL A 178 -3.11 20.85 9.69
C VAL A 178 -3.36 21.83 10.85
N PRO A 179 -2.32 22.22 11.62
CA PRO A 179 -2.49 23.13 12.73
C PRO A 179 -2.91 24.51 12.21
N VAL A 180 -4.19 24.86 12.38
CA VAL A 180 -4.70 26.19 12.08
C VAL A 180 -4.46 27.08 13.30
N PRO A 181 -3.80 28.25 13.16
CA PRO A 181 -3.57 29.14 14.29
C PRO A 181 -4.91 29.63 14.85
N SER A 182 -5.07 29.53 16.16
CA SER A 182 -6.24 30.08 16.85
C SER A 182 -6.22 31.61 16.83
N LEU A 183 -7.39 32.25 16.95
CA LEU A 183 -7.47 33.71 17.05
C LEU A 183 -6.61 34.25 18.19
N LYS A 184 -6.56 33.57 19.34
CA LYS A 184 -5.70 33.95 20.47
C LYS A 184 -4.21 33.94 20.11
N GLN A 185 -3.77 32.97 19.29
CA GLN A 185 -2.38 32.90 18.82
C GLN A 185 -2.08 33.99 17.79
N LEU A 186 -3.03 34.30 16.90
CA LEU A 186 -2.91 35.42 15.96
C LEU A 186 -2.90 36.77 16.70
N ASP A 187 -3.73 36.94 17.73
CA ASP A 187 -3.76 38.13 18.58
C ASP A 187 -2.45 38.27 19.37
N LYS A 188 -1.87 37.15 19.82
CA LYS A 188 -0.55 37.16 20.47
C LYS A 188 0.55 37.56 19.48
N ALA A 189 0.53 37.04 18.25
CA ALA A 189 1.46 37.45 17.21
C ALA A 189 1.31 38.94 16.85
N ARG A 190 0.08 39.46 16.85
CA ARG A 190 -0.21 40.89 16.66
C ARG A 190 0.34 41.75 17.80
N LYS A 191 0.40 41.20 19.02
CA LYS A 191 0.89 41.92 20.20
C LYS A 191 2.40 42.14 20.21
N PHE A 192 3.20 41.38 19.46
CA PHE A 192 4.67 41.51 19.45
C PHE A 192 5.15 42.95 19.17
N ALA A 193 4.50 43.67 18.26
CA ALA A 193 4.84 45.08 18.00
C ALA A 193 4.26 46.04 19.05
N SER A 194 3.08 45.73 19.60
CA SER A 194 2.41 46.57 20.62
C SER A 194 3.04 46.45 22.01
N GLU A 195 3.77 45.37 22.27
CA GLU A 195 4.48 45.14 23.54
C GLU A 195 5.50 46.25 23.83
N PHE A 196 6.03 46.92 22.79
CA PHE A 196 6.90 48.09 22.97
C PHE A 196 6.24 49.18 23.80
N GLU A 197 4.97 49.47 23.52
CA GLU A 197 4.20 50.53 24.18
C GLU A 197 3.86 50.17 25.64
N GLN A 198 3.91 48.87 25.97
CA GLN A 198 3.62 48.34 27.29
C GLN A 198 4.89 48.10 28.13
N GLN A 199 6.08 48.27 27.56
CA GLN A 199 7.33 48.13 28.31
C GLN A 199 7.48 49.24 29.36
N ASN A 200 8.04 48.87 30.51
CA ASN A 200 8.38 49.83 31.54
C ASN A 200 9.39 50.86 31.00
N TRP A 201 9.22 52.13 31.35
CA TRP A 201 10.11 53.22 30.91
C TRP A 201 11.59 52.91 31.20
N THR A 202 11.88 52.20 32.30
CA THR A 202 13.25 51.79 32.65
C THR A 202 13.87 50.79 31.66
N ASP A 203 13.07 49.94 31.00
CA ASP A 203 13.53 49.02 29.97
C ASP A 203 13.67 49.71 28.61
N ILE A 204 12.76 50.65 28.31
CA ILE A 204 12.82 51.47 27.09
C ILE A 204 14.12 52.31 27.04
N PHE A 205 14.63 52.77 28.18
CA PHE A 205 15.88 53.54 28.26
C PHE A 205 17.13 52.70 28.62
N ARG A 206 17.08 51.37 28.46
CA ARG A 206 18.20 50.51 28.83
C ARG A 206 19.40 50.72 27.88
N VAL A 207 20.58 50.97 28.45
CA VAL A 207 21.84 51.04 27.68
C VAL A 207 22.42 49.61 27.60
N PRO A 208 22.61 49.04 26.39
CA PRO A 208 23.25 47.74 26.26
C PRO A 208 24.62 47.70 26.95
N TYR A 209 24.94 46.59 27.62
CA TYR A 209 26.23 46.31 28.30
C TYR A 209 26.58 47.13 29.55
N MET A 210 25.94 48.28 29.82
CA MET A 210 26.20 49.05 31.05
C MET A 210 25.30 48.64 32.23
N ASN A 211 24.06 48.24 31.98
CA ASN A 211 23.16 47.68 33.00
C ASN A 211 23.21 46.15 33.01
N ASN A 212 24.31 45.62 33.57
CA ASN A 212 24.60 44.18 33.64
C ASN A 212 23.89 43.45 34.80
N ASN A 213 22.91 44.10 35.45
CA ASN A 213 22.06 43.43 36.43
C ASN A 213 20.85 42.86 35.70
N GLY A 214 20.77 41.53 35.68
CA GLY A 214 19.79 40.72 34.94
C GLY A 214 18.33 41.07 35.23
N ALA A 215 17.47 40.46 34.41
CA ALA A 215 16.00 40.46 34.37
C ALA A 215 15.29 41.37 35.40
N PRO A 216 14.33 42.22 34.97
CA PRO A 216 13.60 43.11 35.87
C PRO A 216 13.17 42.32 37.11
N LYS A 217 13.56 42.81 38.30
CA LYS A 217 13.01 42.30 39.54
C LYS A 217 11.52 42.56 39.44
N THR A 218 10.74 41.55 39.06
CA THR A 218 9.31 41.57 39.27
C THR A 218 9.15 41.76 40.77
N ASP A 219 8.74 42.95 41.18
CA ASP A 219 8.39 43.23 42.56
C ASP A 219 7.12 42.42 42.86
N GLU A 220 7.28 41.11 43.11
CA GLU A 220 6.32 40.26 43.79
C GLU A 220 6.19 40.72 45.25
N LYS A 221 5.67 41.94 45.43
CA LYS A 221 5.08 42.41 46.68
C LYS A 221 3.55 42.34 46.56
N ALA A 222 3.03 41.14 46.32
CA ALA A 222 1.64 40.81 46.63
C ALA A 222 1.61 39.38 47.19
N GLY A 223 1.15 39.25 48.44
CA GLY A 223 1.44 38.12 49.31
C GLY A 223 0.61 36.85 49.09
N ARG A 224 1.07 35.81 49.80
CA ARG A 224 0.62 34.39 49.87
C ARG A 224 1.24 33.54 48.73
N ALA A 225 2.04 32.51 48.96
CA ALA A 225 2.12 31.57 50.08
C ALA A 225 3.56 31.15 50.41
N ARG A 226 3.87 31.08 51.70
CA ARG A 226 5.13 30.52 52.26
C ARG A 226 4.95 29.01 52.43
N SER A 227 5.52 28.18 51.55
CA SER A 227 5.83 26.77 51.87
C SER A 227 6.75 26.02 50.89
N ALA A 228 7.22 26.60 49.78
CA ALA A 228 8.18 25.91 48.91
C ALA A 228 9.64 26.10 49.39
N SER A 229 10.37 24.98 49.54
CA SER A 229 11.77 24.90 49.97
C SER A 229 12.73 25.71 49.06
N PRO A 230 13.77 26.40 49.60
CA PRO A 230 14.64 27.30 48.83
C PRO A 230 15.71 26.60 47.95
N GLU A 231 15.82 25.27 47.96
CA GLU A 231 17.10 24.61 47.64
C GLU A 231 17.35 24.27 46.16
N ARG A 232 16.48 24.68 45.23
CA ARG A 232 16.69 24.39 43.79
C ARG A 232 16.26 25.52 42.84
N ARG A 233 16.50 26.79 43.23
CA ARG A 233 16.50 27.89 42.25
C ARG A 233 17.76 27.79 41.38
N SER A 234 17.67 26.87 40.42
CA SER A 234 18.58 26.70 39.29
C SER A 234 18.97 28.06 38.69
N THR A 235 20.26 28.19 38.38
CA THR A 235 20.92 29.30 37.68
C THR A 235 20.33 29.61 36.30
N THR A 236 19.33 28.87 35.82
CA THR A 236 18.55 29.14 34.60
C THR A 236 17.65 30.38 34.69
N ASN A 237 17.46 30.97 35.87
CA ASN A 237 16.71 32.22 36.08
C ASN A 237 17.42 33.49 35.54
N LYS A 238 18.45 33.35 34.69
CA LYS A 238 19.18 34.45 34.05
C LYS A 238 18.64 34.83 32.67
N ALA A 239 17.79 34.00 32.05
CA ALA A 239 17.11 34.39 30.82
C ALA A 239 16.17 35.57 31.09
N SER A 240 16.14 36.55 30.19
CA SER A 240 15.19 37.66 30.28
C SER A 240 13.75 37.13 30.24
N SER A 241 12.83 37.83 30.93
CA SER A 241 11.42 37.44 31.01
C SER A 241 10.79 37.21 29.64
N TRP A 242 11.19 38.00 28.63
CA TRP A 242 10.70 37.85 27.26
C TRP A 242 11.16 36.54 26.59
N ILE A 243 12.37 36.03 26.85
CA ILE A 243 12.83 34.73 26.31
C ILE A 243 12.00 33.60 26.93
N ARG A 244 11.67 33.75 28.21
CA ARG A 244 10.85 32.76 28.94
C ARG A 244 9.41 32.78 28.43
N GLU A 245 8.85 33.96 28.22
CA GLU A 245 7.52 34.12 27.65
C GLU A 245 7.47 33.64 26.20
N GLU A 246 8.51 33.90 25.39
CA GLU A 246 8.67 33.34 24.04
C GLU A 246 8.71 31.81 24.08
N TYR A 247 9.54 31.23 24.94
CA TYR A 247 9.63 29.78 25.11
C TYR A 247 8.31 29.15 25.58
N GLU A 248 7.61 29.79 26.52
CA GLU A 248 6.28 29.37 26.97
C GLU A 248 5.23 29.53 25.85
N THR A 249 5.38 30.54 24.97
CA THR A 249 4.52 30.78 23.81
C THR A 249 4.73 29.76 22.72
N ASP A 250 5.98 29.44 22.40
CA ASP A 250 6.34 28.41 21.44
C ASP A 250 5.81 27.07 21.94
N ARG A 251 6.03 26.74 23.22
CA ARG A 251 5.51 25.53 23.84
C ARG A 251 3.98 25.44 23.85
N ALA A 252 3.28 26.56 24.07
CA ALA A 252 1.81 26.63 24.03
C ALA A 252 1.25 26.75 22.60
N GLY A 253 2.10 27.07 21.62
CA GLY A 253 1.73 27.50 20.29
C GLY A 253 1.87 26.41 19.23
N THR A 254 3.00 25.72 19.20
CA THR A 254 3.34 24.78 18.11
C THR A 254 2.70 23.41 18.24
N VAL A 255 2.32 22.97 19.44
CA VAL A 255 1.81 21.61 19.66
C VAL A 255 0.36 21.62 20.09
N SER A 256 -0.56 21.81 19.14
CA SER A 256 -2.00 21.62 19.34
C SER A 256 -2.43 20.13 19.36
N GLY A 257 -1.50 19.21 19.60
CA GLY A 257 -1.79 17.78 19.75
C GLY A 257 -2.21 17.46 21.18
N THR A 258 -3.05 16.44 21.36
CA THR A 258 -3.43 15.86 22.66
C THR A 258 -2.28 15.16 23.38
N ALA A 259 -1.04 15.56 23.10
CA ALA A 259 0.18 14.99 23.63
C ALA A 259 0.15 15.07 25.16
N VAL A 260 -0.24 13.96 25.77
CA VAL A 260 -0.27 13.77 27.21
C VAL A 260 1.17 14.02 27.71
N ASN A 261 1.36 15.12 28.43
CA ASN A 261 2.65 15.66 28.87
C ASN A 261 3.52 14.69 29.73
N ASN A 262 3.07 13.46 29.99
CA ASN A 262 3.68 12.51 30.92
C ASN A 262 3.94 11.12 30.31
N LEU A 263 3.95 10.98 28.99
CA LEU A 263 4.30 9.69 28.37
C LEU A 263 5.82 9.45 28.48
N PRO A 264 6.27 8.23 28.82
CA PRO A 264 7.69 7.88 28.87
C PRO A 264 8.42 8.24 27.57
N GLY A 265 9.67 8.69 27.69
CA GLY A 265 10.47 9.20 26.57
C GLY A 265 10.70 8.21 25.43
N ASP A 266 10.56 6.91 25.68
CA ASP A 266 10.69 5.82 24.71
C ASP A 266 9.38 5.48 23.98
N VAL A 267 8.25 6.10 24.32
CA VAL A 267 6.96 5.82 23.66
C VAL A 267 6.94 6.38 22.24
N ALA A 268 6.43 5.58 21.30
CA ALA A 268 6.29 5.98 19.90
C ALA A 268 5.38 7.22 19.70
N PRO A 269 5.59 7.99 18.62
CA PRO A 269 4.78 9.15 18.28
C PRO A 269 3.27 8.88 18.28
N GLU A 270 2.48 9.90 18.64
CA GLU A 270 1.02 9.78 18.82
C GLU A 270 0.32 9.24 17.57
N HIS A 271 0.68 9.71 16.38
CA HIS A 271 0.05 9.28 15.13
C HIS A 271 0.24 7.77 14.86
N PHE A 272 1.40 7.21 15.21
CA PHE A 272 1.66 5.77 15.11
C PHE A 272 0.83 4.96 16.11
N ARG A 273 0.62 5.47 17.33
CA ARG A 273 -0.23 4.83 18.33
C ARG A 273 -1.70 4.84 17.92
N LEU A 274 -2.17 5.97 17.39
CA LEU A 274 -3.51 6.09 16.82
C LEU A 274 -3.69 5.13 15.64
N TYR A 275 -2.70 5.05 14.76
CA TYR A 275 -2.71 4.08 13.66
C TYR A 275 -2.73 2.64 14.17
N ALA A 276 -1.89 2.29 15.14
CA ALA A 276 -1.83 0.95 15.74
C ALA A 276 -3.17 0.54 16.36
N ALA A 277 -3.86 1.50 17.00
CA ALA A 277 -5.19 1.28 17.57
C ALA A 277 -6.22 0.99 16.47
N CYS A 278 -6.21 1.76 15.39
CA CYS A 278 -7.07 1.52 14.22
C CYS A 278 -6.75 0.19 13.54
N GLN A 279 -5.46 -0.16 13.37
CA GLN A 279 -5.02 -1.36 12.66
C GLN A 279 -5.57 -2.65 13.26
N LYS A 280 -5.83 -2.67 14.57
CA LYS A 280 -6.49 -3.79 15.25
C LYS A 280 -7.87 -4.14 14.66
N GLU A 281 -8.56 -3.20 14.00
CA GLU A 281 -9.88 -3.46 13.41
C GLU A 281 -9.81 -4.32 12.14
N TRP A 282 -8.70 -4.29 11.39
CA TRP A 282 -8.59 -4.99 10.10
C TRP A 282 -7.46 -6.02 10.03
N VAL A 283 -6.52 -6.03 10.97
CA VAL A 283 -5.36 -6.93 10.92
C VAL A 283 -5.75 -8.41 10.87
N GLU A 284 -6.76 -8.82 11.62
CA GLU A 284 -7.23 -10.21 11.60
C GLU A 284 -7.76 -10.61 10.22
N TYR A 285 -8.48 -9.70 9.55
CA TYR A 285 -9.01 -9.93 8.21
C TYR A 285 -7.89 -10.06 7.17
N ASP A 286 -6.86 -9.20 7.26
CA ASP A 286 -5.68 -9.22 6.39
C ASP A 286 -4.91 -10.54 6.53
N VAL A 287 -4.65 -10.99 7.76
CA VAL A 287 -3.97 -12.26 8.02
C VAL A 287 -4.78 -13.45 7.51
N TYR A 288 -6.06 -13.53 7.89
CA TYR A 288 -6.88 -14.68 7.52
C TYR A 288 -7.25 -14.70 6.03
N ALA A 289 -7.19 -13.57 5.32
CA ALA A 289 -7.23 -13.55 3.86
C ALA A 289 -6.02 -14.32 3.27
N ARG A 290 -4.80 -14.05 3.74
CA ARG A 290 -3.59 -14.78 3.31
C ARG A 290 -3.64 -16.26 3.67
N VAL A 291 -4.08 -16.60 4.89
CA VAL A 291 -4.25 -18.01 5.32
C VAL A 291 -5.26 -18.73 4.42
N SER A 292 -6.38 -18.08 4.10
CA SER A 292 -7.40 -18.66 3.21
C SER A 292 -6.87 -18.89 1.79
N ILE A 293 -6.06 -17.96 1.24
CA ILE A 293 -5.38 -18.16 -0.05
C ILE A 293 -4.47 -19.40 -0.01
N PHE A 294 -3.66 -19.53 1.04
CA PHE A 294 -2.78 -20.70 1.19
C PHE A 294 -3.57 -22.02 1.24
N LEU A 295 -4.63 -22.09 2.05
CA LEU A 295 -5.49 -23.27 2.14
C LEU A 295 -6.16 -23.56 0.80
N GLY A 296 -6.66 -22.52 0.13
CA GLY A 296 -7.30 -22.62 -1.18
C GLY A 296 -6.39 -23.21 -2.24
N PHE A 297 -5.17 -22.67 -2.39
CA PHE A 297 -4.18 -23.18 -3.35
C PHE A 297 -3.72 -24.59 -3.01
N THR A 298 -3.59 -24.91 -1.72
CA THR A 298 -3.17 -26.25 -1.33
C THR A 298 -4.22 -27.30 -1.68
N CYS A 299 -5.51 -26.99 -1.45
CA CYS A 299 -6.62 -27.84 -1.88
C CYS A 299 -6.71 -27.90 -3.42
N TYR A 300 -6.49 -26.77 -4.12
CA TYR A 300 -6.49 -26.72 -5.58
C TYR A 300 -5.43 -27.63 -6.20
N ILE A 301 -4.20 -27.58 -5.68
CA ILE A 301 -3.09 -28.41 -6.17
C ILE A 301 -3.34 -29.89 -5.91
N GLN A 302 -3.92 -30.25 -4.76
CA GLN A 302 -4.36 -31.63 -4.52
C GLN A 302 -5.48 -32.05 -5.47
N SER A 303 -6.45 -31.17 -5.72
CA SER A 303 -7.50 -31.36 -6.72
C SER A 303 -6.90 -31.64 -8.10
N LEU A 304 -5.93 -30.84 -8.56
CA LEU A 304 -5.22 -31.07 -9.82
C LEU A 304 -4.45 -32.40 -9.86
N ALA A 305 -3.84 -32.81 -8.75
CA ALA A 305 -3.15 -34.11 -8.68
C ALA A 305 -4.15 -35.27 -8.87
N PHE A 306 -5.30 -35.23 -8.19
CA PHE A 306 -6.34 -36.26 -8.31
C PHE A 306 -7.03 -36.23 -9.68
N TYR A 307 -7.33 -35.05 -10.21
CA TYR A 307 -7.86 -34.86 -11.55
C TYR A 307 -6.90 -35.43 -12.61
N GLY A 308 -5.62 -35.09 -12.53
CA GLY A 308 -4.59 -35.59 -13.44
C GLY A 308 -4.43 -37.11 -13.36
N LEU A 309 -4.52 -37.68 -12.16
CA LEU A 309 -4.55 -39.14 -11.98
C LEU A 309 -5.77 -39.77 -12.65
N GLY A 310 -6.96 -39.20 -12.51
CA GLY A 310 -8.16 -39.68 -13.21
C GLY A 310 -7.99 -39.57 -14.73
N HIS A 311 -7.82 -38.34 -15.23
CA HIS A 311 -7.81 -38.03 -16.66
C HIS A 311 -6.74 -38.82 -17.42
N ILE A 312 -5.48 -38.81 -16.97
CA ILE A 312 -4.37 -39.44 -17.70
C ILE A 312 -4.45 -40.97 -17.63
N ASN A 313 -4.88 -41.56 -16.51
CA ASN A 313 -5.04 -43.02 -16.43
C ASN A 313 -6.21 -43.52 -17.28
N ILE A 314 -7.30 -42.76 -17.33
CA ILE A 314 -8.56 -43.24 -17.91
C ILE A 314 -8.65 -42.92 -19.39
N GLU A 315 -8.43 -41.66 -19.75
CA GLU A 315 -8.60 -41.19 -21.13
C GLU A 315 -7.35 -41.48 -21.95
N LEU A 316 -6.18 -41.15 -21.42
CA LEU A 316 -4.90 -41.34 -22.13
C LEU A 316 -4.29 -42.73 -21.93
N LYS A 317 -4.77 -43.51 -20.96
CA LYS A 317 -4.26 -44.85 -20.62
C LYS A 317 -2.75 -44.89 -20.38
N ALA A 318 -2.21 -43.80 -19.83
CA ALA A 318 -0.78 -43.59 -19.68
C ALA A 318 -0.36 -43.57 -18.20
N VAL A 319 -0.32 -44.74 -17.56
CA VAL A 319 -0.10 -44.87 -16.10
C VAL A 319 1.18 -44.19 -15.62
N TRP A 320 2.30 -44.38 -16.31
CA TRP A 320 3.57 -43.77 -15.91
C TRP A 320 3.56 -42.25 -16.01
N VAL A 321 2.85 -41.71 -17.01
CA VAL A 321 2.69 -40.26 -17.17
C VAL A 321 1.80 -39.72 -16.04
N ALA A 322 0.72 -40.42 -15.69
CA ALA A 322 -0.15 -40.04 -14.58
C ALA A 322 0.63 -39.97 -13.25
N PHE A 323 1.49 -40.95 -12.99
CA PHE A 323 2.37 -40.97 -11.80
C PHE A 323 3.37 -39.82 -11.81
N ALA A 324 4.05 -39.59 -12.94
CA ALA A 324 5.03 -38.51 -13.07
C ALA A 324 4.39 -37.13 -12.86
N THR A 325 3.21 -36.90 -13.44
CA THR A 325 2.45 -35.65 -13.28
C THR A 325 2.00 -35.48 -11.84
N SER A 326 1.37 -36.50 -11.24
CA SER A 326 0.92 -36.44 -9.84
C SER A 326 2.08 -36.21 -8.86
N TRP A 327 3.22 -36.86 -9.09
CA TRP A 327 4.42 -36.68 -8.27
C TRP A 327 4.97 -35.26 -8.38
N THR A 328 5.01 -34.68 -9.59
CA THR A 328 5.47 -33.31 -9.81
C THR A 328 4.57 -32.31 -9.07
N ILE A 329 3.26 -32.49 -9.15
CA ILE A 329 2.27 -31.67 -8.42
C ILE A 329 2.41 -31.87 -6.91
N THR A 330 2.70 -33.08 -6.44
CA THR A 330 2.95 -33.39 -5.03
C THR A 330 4.20 -32.68 -4.50
N VAL A 331 5.28 -32.64 -5.29
CA VAL A 331 6.48 -31.85 -4.95
C VAL A 331 6.16 -30.36 -4.86
N LEU A 332 5.35 -29.83 -5.79
CA LEU A 332 4.88 -28.45 -5.72
C LEU A 332 4.10 -28.17 -4.42
N GLN A 333 3.22 -29.09 -4.01
CA GLN A 333 2.51 -28.98 -2.74
C GLN A 333 3.48 -28.96 -1.55
N VAL A 334 4.48 -29.84 -1.54
CA VAL A 334 5.53 -29.88 -0.50
C VAL A 334 6.29 -28.56 -0.42
N LEU A 335 6.61 -27.95 -1.56
CA LEU A 335 7.29 -26.66 -1.62
C LEU A 335 6.41 -25.53 -1.05
N LEU A 336 5.12 -25.50 -1.37
CA LEU A 336 4.19 -24.53 -0.79
C LEU A 336 4.08 -24.66 0.73
N LEU A 337 3.95 -25.90 1.23
CA LEU A 337 3.95 -26.16 2.67
C LEU A 337 5.24 -25.68 3.34
N ARG A 338 6.39 -25.80 2.67
CA ARG A 338 7.69 -25.34 3.18
C ARG A 338 7.85 -23.81 3.14
N PHE A 339 7.31 -23.15 2.12
CA PHE A 339 7.39 -21.70 2.00
C PHE A 339 6.46 -21.00 2.99
N ASP A 340 5.24 -21.51 3.18
CA ASP A 340 4.22 -20.81 3.97
C ASP A 340 4.12 -21.28 5.43
N LEU A 341 4.72 -22.42 5.82
CA LEU A 341 4.71 -22.89 7.22
C LEU A 341 6.10 -22.84 7.85
N ILE A 342 6.22 -22.20 9.02
CA ILE A 342 7.47 -22.19 9.80
C ILE A 342 7.77 -23.60 10.30
N SER A 343 8.78 -24.23 9.71
CA SER A 343 9.34 -25.48 10.22
C SER A 343 10.32 -25.17 11.36
N GLY A 344 9.92 -25.34 12.63
CA GLY A 344 10.88 -25.43 13.74
C GLY A 344 10.78 -24.44 14.91
N ARG A 345 9.65 -23.75 15.13
CA ARG A 345 9.45 -23.05 16.42
C ARG A 345 9.04 -24.04 17.52
N GLN A 346 10.06 -24.71 18.08
CA GLN A 346 10.03 -25.77 19.10
C GLN A 346 9.27 -25.50 20.43
N ARG A 347 8.58 -24.37 20.61
CA ARG A 347 8.08 -23.96 21.94
C ARG A 347 6.63 -24.27 22.27
N GLN A 348 5.81 -24.70 21.30
CA GLN A 348 4.49 -25.26 21.60
C GLN A 348 4.36 -26.71 21.13
N LYS A 349 3.71 -27.50 21.98
CA LYS A 349 3.41 -28.91 21.75
C LYS A 349 2.36 -29.00 20.63
N GLU A 350 2.81 -29.05 19.38
CA GLU A 350 1.97 -29.42 18.25
C GLU A 350 1.22 -30.72 18.60
N ARG A 351 -0.10 -30.72 18.43
CA ARG A 351 -0.94 -31.90 18.70
C ARG A 351 -0.78 -32.94 17.60
N LEU A 352 -0.59 -32.49 16.36
CA LEU A 352 -0.43 -33.35 15.18
C LEU A 352 0.91 -33.06 14.45
N PRO A 353 2.06 -33.36 15.07
CA PRO A 353 3.35 -33.13 14.45
C PRO A 353 3.50 -33.97 13.18
N HIS A 354 4.09 -33.38 12.14
CA HIS A 354 4.35 -34.01 10.84
C HIS A 354 3.12 -34.43 10.02
N CYS A 355 1.90 -34.29 10.54
CA CYS A 355 0.68 -34.62 9.80
C CYS A 355 0.43 -33.72 8.58
N GLN A 356 1.17 -32.63 8.41
CA GLN A 356 1.13 -31.81 7.19
C GLN A 356 1.60 -32.58 5.95
N TRP A 357 2.39 -33.65 6.13
CA TRP A 357 2.85 -34.50 5.04
C TRP A 357 1.81 -35.54 4.59
N CYS A 358 0.72 -35.71 5.33
CA CYS A 358 -0.35 -36.64 4.96
C CYS A 358 -1.05 -36.21 3.65
N GLY A 359 -1.16 -34.91 3.37
CA GLY A 359 -1.74 -34.40 2.13
C GLY A 359 -0.98 -34.86 0.89
N PRO A 360 0.34 -34.58 0.79
CA PRO A 360 1.20 -35.12 -0.26
C PRO A 360 1.25 -36.65 -0.29
N LEU A 361 1.19 -37.35 0.85
CA LEU A 361 1.22 -38.82 0.86
C LEU A 361 -0.09 -39.43 0.33
N ALA A 362 -1.22 -38.73 0.48
CA ALA A 362 -2.52 -39.19 -0.02
C ALA A 362 -2.53 -39.34 -1.55
N THR A 363 -1.85 -38.46 -2.29
CA THR A 363 -1.75 -38.56 -3.76
C THR A 363 -0.94 -39.80 -4.17
N VAL A 364 0.08 -40.19 -3.40
CA VAL A 364 0.85 -41.41 -3.62
C VAL A 364 -0.02 -42.64 -3.38
N CYS A 365 -0.78 -42.68 -2.29
CA CYS A 365 -1.74 -43.77 -2.02
C CYS A 365 -2.80 -43.86 -3.13
N ALA A 366 -3.36 -42.74 -3.58
CA ALA A 366 -4.33 -42.70 -4.67
C ALA A 366 -3.71 -43.17 -6.00
N SER A 367 -2.46 -42.81 -6.29
CA SER A 367 -1.75 -43.28 -7.50
C SER A 367 -1.62 -44.80 -7.51
N ILE A 368 -1.22 -45.40 -6.38
CA ILE A 368 -1.12 -46.86 -6.23
C ILE A 368 -2.51 -47.50 -6.34
N GLY A 369 -3.52 -46.94 -5.66
CA GLY A 369 -4.91 -47.39 -5.74
C GLY A 369 -5.41 -47.44 -7.18
N MET A 370 -5.22 -46.35 -7.94
CA MET A 370 -5.57 -46.26 -9.37
C MET A 370 -4.85 -47.33 -10.20
N ALA A 371 -3.55 -47.54 -10.00
CA ALA A 371 -2.80 -48.55 -10.75
C ALA A 371 -3.30 -49.98 -10.51
N LEU A 372 -3.70 -50.29 -9.27
CA LEU A 372 -4.26 -51.60 -8.92
C LEU A 372 -5.69 -51.79 -9.43
N ASP A 373 -6.46 -50.70 -9.51
CA ASP A 373 -7.85 -50.71 -10.01
C ASP A 373 -7.92 -50.92 -11.53
N PHE A 374 -6.97 -50.36 -12.29
CA PHE A 374 -6.92 -50.41 -13.77
C PHE A 374 -6.22 -51.63 -14.40
N ARG A 375 -6.14 -52.74 -13.68
CA ARG A 375 -5.49 -53.97 -14.17
C ARG A 375 -6.37 -54.78 -15.13
N VAL A 376 -5.72 -55.64 -15.93
CA VAL A 376 -6.40 -56.51 -16.91
C VAL A 376 -6.94 -57.81 -16.30
N LYS A 377 -6.32 -58.35 -15.25
CA LYS A 377 -6.71 -59.63 -14.63
C LYS A 377 -7.43 -59.41 -13.30
N PHE A 378 -8.56 -60.08 -13.14
CA PHE A 378 -9.29 -60.11 -11.87
C PHE A 378 -8.57 -61.06 -10.90
N ASP A 379 -8.23 -60.54 -9.72
CA ASP A 379 -7.71 -61.33 -8.60
C ASP A 379 -8.19 -60.67 -7.29
N PRO A 380 -8.96 -61.38 -6.45
CA PRO A 380 -9.59 -60.82 -5.26
C PRO A 380 -8.58 -60.26 -4.25
N THR A 381 -7.37 -60.80 -4.20
CA THR A 381 -6.32 -60.37 -3.26
C THR A 381 -5.90 -58.93 -3.55
N VAL A 382 -5.68 -58.63 -4.83
CA VAL A 382 -5.29 -57.29 -5.28
C VAL A 382 -6.45 -56.29 -5.17
N ILE A 383 -7.72 -56.73 -5.24
CA ILE A 383 -8.87 -55.84 -4.94
C ILE A 383 -8.83 -55.42 -3.48
N ALA A 384 -8.64 -56.38 -2.57
CA ALA A 384 -8.51 -56.07 -1.15
C ALA A 384 -7.34 -55.09 -0.90
N ILE A 385 -6.19 -55.31 -1.56
CA ILE A 385 -5.04 -54.39 -1.48
C ILE A 385 -5.38 -53.01 -2.07
N SER A 386 -6.08 -52.94 -3.20
CA SER A 386 -6.53 -51.68 -3.82
C SER A 386 -7.40 -50.88 -2.84
N TRP A 387 -8.37 -51.52 -2.19
CA TRP A 387 -9.19 -50.88 -1.16
C TRP A 387 -8.39 -50.36 0.03
N VAL A 388 -7.35 -51.08 0.48
CA VAL A 388 -6.44 -50.57 1.52
C VAL A 388 -5.79 -49.25 1.11
N PHE A 389 -5.35 -49.12 -0.15
CA PHE A 389 -4.78 -47.87 -0.67
C PHE A 389 -5.82 -46.77 -0.87
N ILE A 390 -7.05 -47.11 -1.30
CA ILE A 390 -8.15 -46.15 -1.44
C ILE A 390 -8.52 -45.57 -0.06
N PHE A 391 -8.80 -46.41 0.94
CA PHE A 391 -9.06 -45.95 2.31
C PHE A 391 -7.85 -45.21 2.89
N GLY A 392 -6.63 -45.67 2.60
CA GLY A 392 -5.41 -44.98 2.97
C GLY A 392 -5.37 -43.55 2.46
N ALA A 393 -5.71 -43.30 1.20
CA ALA A 393 -5.76 -41.96 0.62
C ALA A 393 -6.77 -41.05 1.33
N TYR A 394 -7.98 -41.54 1.61
CA TYR A 394 -9.01 -40.78 2.34
C TYR A 394 -8.63 -40.51 3.80
N ILE A 395 -8.09 -41.50 4.51
CA ILE A 395 -7.64 -41.33 5.90
C ILE A 395 -6.51 -40.31 5.96
N LEU A 396 -5.56 -40.35 5.01
CA LEU A 396 -4.49 -39.37 4.93
C LEU A 396 -5.03 -37.95 4.65
N GLN A 397 -6.03 -37.80 3.78
CA GLN A 397 -6.70 -36.51 3.58
C GLN A 397 -7.43 -36.00 4.82
N PHE A 398 -8.09 -36.89 5.56
CA PHE A 398 -8.74 -36.55 6.82
C PHE A 398 -7.74 -36.08 7.88
N ILE A 399 -6.64 -36.81 8.08
CA ILE A 399 -5.57 -36.44 9.02
C ILE A 399 -4.93 -35.10 8.59
N TYR A 400 -4.72 -34.92 7.29
CA TYR A 400 -4.22 -33.68 6.74
C TYR A 400 -5.17 -32.49 7.00
N ALA A 401 -6.47 -32.67 6.81
CA ALA A 401 -7.47 -31.65 7.10
C ALA A 401 -7.55 -31.31 8.60
N LEU A 402 -7.39 -32.29 9.49
CA LEU A 402 -7.27 -32.05 10.93
C LEU A 402 -6.02 -31.23 11.27
N ARG A 403 -4.89 -31.51 10.61
CA ARG A 403 -3.68 -30.72 10.79
C ARG A 403 -3.87 -29.28 10.31
N LEU A 404 -4.46 -29.08 9.13
CA LEU A 404 -4.76 -27.72 8.65
C LEU A 404 -5.71 -26.98 9.60
N LEU A 405 -6.68 -27.66 10.22
CA LEU A 405 -7.54 -27.07 11.24
C LEU A 405 -6.75 -26.60 12.45
N GLU A 406 -5.80 -27.40 12.95
CA GLU A 406 -4.90 -27.00 14.04
C GLU A 406 -4.09 -25.74 13.69
N LEU A 407 -3.58 -25.65 12.46
CA LEU A 407 -2.75 -24.53 12.00
C LEU A 407 -3.52 -23.20 11.84
N VAL A 408 -4.82 -23.26 11.58
CA VAL A 408 -5.68 -22.08 11.40
C VAL A 408 -6.12 -21.47 12.73
N LEU A 409 -6.14 -22.27 13.80
CA LEU A 409 -6.57 -21.81 15.12
C LEU A 409 -5.53 -20.84 15.70
N PRO A 410 -5.98 -19.75 16.35
CA PRO A 410 -5.08 -18.82 17.02
C PRO A 410 -4.36 -19.52 18.17
N ASP A 411 -3.11 -19.12 18.42
CA ASP A 411 -2.26 -19.71 19.44
C ASP A 411 -1.86 -18.69 20.51
N ASN A 412 -1.99 -19.07 21.78
CA ASN A 412 -1.69 -18.21 22.93
C ASN A 412 -0.17 -17.97 23.14
N VAL A 413 0.68 -18.25 22.14
CA VAL A 413 2.16 -18.19 22.27
C VAL A 413 2.68 -16.77 22.33
N ILE A 414 1.86 -15.78 21.99
CA ILE A 414 2.35 -14.44 21.65
C ILE A 414 3.05 -13.73 22.82
N GLY A 415 2.74 -14.09 24.08
CA GLY A 415 3.50 -13.62 25.25
C GLY A 415 4.99 -14.01 25.26
N GLN A 416 5.40 -15.01 24.47
CA GLN A 416 6.78 -15.49 24.39
C GLN A 416 7.55 -14.96 23.17
N PHE A 417 6.87 -14.40 22.17
CA PHE A 417 7.50 -13.72 21.04
C PHE A 417 7.81 -12.27 21.40
N LYS A 418 8.70 -12.06 22.38
CA LYS A 418 9.45 -10.79 22.47
C LYS A 418 10.52 -10.77 21.39
N ALA A 419 10.11 -10.82 20.13
CA ALA A 419 11.03 -10.45 19.05
C ALA A 419 11.36 -8.97 19.29
N GLU A 420 12.64 -8.65 19.48
CA GLU A 420 13.07 -7.25 19.51
C GLU A 420 12.68 -6.62 18.16
N GLU A 421 12.13 -5.40 18.21
CA GLU A 421 11.78 -4.64 17.01
C GLU A 421 13.06 -4.31 16.24
N SER A 422 13.43 -5.18 15.30
CA SER A 422 14.58 -5.05 14.42
C SER A 422 14.10 -4.68 13.01
N ILE A 423 14.81 -3.74 12.36
CA ILE A 423 14.42 -3.24 11.03
C ILE A 423 14.55 -4.39 10.03
N GLY A 424 13.43 -4.76 9.41
CA GLY A 424 13.37 -5.84 8.42
C GLY A 424 12.94 -7.19 8.99
N ASP A 425 12.88 -7.36 10.31
CA ASP A 425 12.31 -8.55 10.92
C ASP A 425 10.78 -8.51 10.94
N SER A 426 10.17 -9.69 10.81
CA SER A 426 8.72 -9.85 11.01
C SER A 426 8.40 -9.73 12.50
N TRP A 427 7.95 -8.53 12.89
CA TRP A 427 7.51 -8.24 14.25
C TRP A 427 6.00 -7.97 14.28
N TRP A 428 5.34 -8.39 15.37
CA TRP A 428 3.96 -8.00 15.67
C TRP A 428 3.77 -7.63 17.14
N PRO A 429 2.78 -6.78 17.46
CA PRO A 429 2.42 -6.47 18.83
C PRO A 429 1.93 -7.70 19.61
N ALA A 430 2.32 -7.78 20.88
CA ALA A 430 1.84 -8.83 21.79
C ALA A 430 0.31 -8.83 21.99
N SER A 431 -0.35 -7.71 21.68
CA SER A 431 -1.81 -7.58 21.76
C SER A 431 -2.57 -8.39 20.70
N TRP A 432 -1.91 -8.90 19.67
CA TRP A 432 -2.58 -9.59 18.56
C TRP A 432 -2.79 -11.09 18.82
N GLN A 433 -3.48 -11.43 19.91
CA GLN A 433 -3.66 -12.82 20.39
C GLN A 433 -4.43 -13.74 19.43
N ASN A 434 -5.17 -13.18 18.48
CA ASN A 434 -6.06 -13.93 17.58
C ASN A 434 -5.40 -14.36 16.25
N ILE A 435 -4.06 -14.31 16.15
CA ILE A 435 -3.32 -14.58 14.91
C ILE A 435 -2.55 -15.90 15.06
N PRO A 436 -2.61 -16.81 14.08
CA PRO A 436 -1.89 -18.08 14.14
C PRO A 436 -0.39 -17.85 13.88
N SER A 437 0.47 -18.20 14.84
CA SER A 437 1.89 -17.90 14.74
C SER A 437 2.64 -18.70 13.66
N THR A 438 2.04 -19.77 13.16
CA THR A 438 2.63 -20.62 12.10
C THR A 438 2.89 -19.86 10.80
N PHE A 439 2.13 -18.79 10.53
CA PHE A 439 2.22 -18.02 9.30
C PHE A 439 3.08 -16.74 9.44
N ALA A 440 3.79 -16.56 10.55
CA ALA A 440 4.40 -15.27 10.89
C ALA A 440 5.29 -14.66 9.81
N HIS A 441 6.12 -15.48 9.20
CA HIS A 441 7.15 -15.07 8.25
C HIS A 441 6.59 -14.72 6.88
N VAL A 442 5.39 -15.18 6.53
CA VAL A 442 4.74 -14.89 5.24
C VAL A 442 3.73 -13.75 5.31
N LEU A 443 3.55 -13.17 6.49
CA LEU A 443 2.70 -12.00 6.68
C LEU A 443 3.50 -10.74 6.37
N TYR A 444 3.24 -10.16 5.20
CA TYR A 444 3.75 -8.84 4.82
C TYR A 444 2.95 -7.74 5.52
N ILE A 445 3.12 -7.61 6.83
CA ILE A 445 2.46 -6.60 7.65
C ILE A 445 3.51 -5.62 8.15
N VAL A 446 3.25 -4.34 7.94
CA VAL A 446 4.00 -3.27 8.57
C VAL A 446 3.19 -2.80 9.77
N ALA A 447 3.66 -3.16 10.96
CA ALA A 447 3.11 -2.64 12.20
C ALA A 447 3.88 -1.34 12.56
N PRO A 448 3.19 -0.30 13.03
CA PRO A 448 3.86 0.90 13.50
C PRO A 448 4.72 0.58 14.72
N PRO A 449 5.83 1.30 14.94
CA PRO A 449 6.69 1.08 16.10
C PRO A 449 5.91 1.35 17.38
N THR A 450 6.14 0.53 18.42
CA THR A 450 5.55 0.80 19.75
C THR A 450 6.45 1.68 20.61
N ARG A 451 7.74 1.66 20.32
CA ARG A 451 8.76 2.43 21.03
C ARG A 451 9.73 3.09 20.06
N LEU A 452 10.31 4.19 20.49
CA LEU A 452 11.44 4.82 19.82
C LEU A 452 12.70 3.97 20.05
N GLN A 453 13.43 3.68 18.98
CA GLN A 453 14.72 3.01 19.10
C GLN A 453 15.75 3.95 19.74
N PRO A 454 16.78 3.44 20.44
CA PRO A 454 17.86 4.26 20.96
C PRO A 454 18.46 5.15 19.85
N GLY A 455 18.45 6.47 20.06
CA GLY A 455 18.92 7.46 19.10
C GLY A 455 17.84 8.05 18.18
N GLN A 456 16.61 7.55 18.20
CA GLN A 456 15.48 8.22 17.58
C GLN A 456 14.91 9.28 18.53
N ILE A 457 14.60 10.45 17.99
CA ILE A 457 14.07 11.58 18.74
C ILE A 457 12.71 11.93 18.16
N ASP A 458 11.69 12.01 19.02
CA ASP A 458 10.41 12.59 18.66
C ASP A 458 10.53 14.12 18.75
N THR A 459 10.62 14.77 17.59
CA THR A 459 10.80 16.21 17.48
C THR A 459 9.62 16.98 18.10
N VAL A 460 8.40 16.41 18.14
CA VAL A 460 7.28 17.03 18.87
C VAL A 460 7.63 17.10 20.35
N ARG A 461 8.03 15.96 20.91
CA ARG A 461 8.36 15.84 22.33
C ARG A 461 9.57 16.72 22.69
N GLU A 462 10.59 16.76 21.85
CA GLU A 462 11.74 17.65 22.03
C GLU A 462 11.32 19.12 22.01
N THR A 463 10.39 19.50 21.13
CA THR A 463 9.86 20.88 21.09
C THR A 463 9.04 21.20 22.35
N VAL A 464 8.24 20.26 22.85
CA VAL A 464 7.41 20.46 24.06
C VAL A 464 8.23 20.53 25.34
N HIS A 465 9.16 19.59 25.52
CA HIS A 465 9.93 19.47 26.76
C HIS A 465 11.22 20.30 26.75
N GLY A 466 11.57 20.86 25.60
CA GLY A 466 12.92 21.34 25.31
C GLY A 466 13.86 20.17 25.04
N SER A 467 14.98 20.46 24.38
CA SER A 467 16.16 19.64 24.58
C SER A 467 16.38 19.60 26.10
N GLY A 468 16.23 18.42 26.70
CA GLY A 468 16.62 18.22 28.09
C GLY A 468 18.06 18.73 28.30
N PRO A 469 18.50 18.99 29.54
CA PRO A 469 19.87 19.44 29.79
C PRO A 469 20.82 18.57 28.99
N ASP A 470 21.51 19.21 28.04
CA ASP A 470 22.26 18.55 26.99
C ASP A 470 23.16 17.51 27.68
N PRO A 471 23.15 16.22 27.30
CA PRO A 471 24.06 15.24 27.91
C PRO A 471 25.53 15.68 27.84
N PHE A 472 25.85 16.65 26.97
CA PHE A 472 27.14 17.31 26.87
C PHE A 472 27.39 18.45 27.88
N ASP A 473 26.35 19.06 28.48
CA ASP A 473 26.52 20.06 29.54
C ASP A 473 26.92 19.46 30.91
N VAL A 474 27.03 18.12 30.98
CA VAL A 474 27.58 17.37 32.12
C VAL A 474 29.05 16.96 31.87
N ALA A 475 29.75 17.58 30.91
CA ALA A 475 31.15 17.29 30.54
C ALA A 475 32.22 17.64 31.60
N GLY A 476 31.87 17.62 32.88
CA GLY A 476 32.80 17.72 34.02
C GLY A 476 32.98 16.44 34.82
N GLU A 477 32.12 15.42 34.66
CA GLU A 477 32.31 14.13 35.32
C GLU A 477 32.46 13.01 34.29
N PRO A 478 33.50 12.17 34.41
CA PRO A 478 33.71 11.04 33.49
C PRO A 478 32.49 10.13 33.52
N ILE A 479 31.92 9.88 32.34
CA ILE A 479 30.79 9.00 32.11
C ILE A 479 31.20 7.58 32.53
N GLY A 480 30.94 7.24 33.78
CA GLY A 480 30.75 5.85 34.19
C GLY A 480 29.54 5.29 33.44
N ALA A 481 29.65 4.03 33.02
CA ALA A 481 28.58 3.24 32.39
C ALA A 481 27.19 3.60 32.94
N PRO A 482 26.14 3.65 32.09
CA PRO A 482 24.83 4.27 32.35
C PRO A 482 24.40 4.07 33.81
N GLY A 483 24.79 5.04 34.62
CA GLY A 483 24.44 5.08 36.01
C GLY A 483 22.97 5.41 36.03
N THR A 484 22.17 4.41 36.35
CA THR A 484 20.95 4.61 37.14
C THR A 484 21.15 5.86 37.97
N GLN A 485 20.34 6.90 37.74
CA GLN A 485 20.17 7.93 38.76
C GLN A 485 19.99 7.13 40.04
N LYS A 486 20.92 7.28 41.01
CA LYS A 486 20.69 6.81 42.38
C LYS A 486 19.57 7.70 42.92
N VAL A 487 18.37 7.51 42.39
CA VAL A 487 17.17 7.61 43.21
C VAL A 487 17.52 6.78 44.43
N SER A 488 17.49 7.42 45.59
CA SER A 488 17.64 6.73 46.86
C SER A 488 16.83 5.43 46.75
N PRO A 489 17.41 4.24 46.97
CA PRO A 489 16.68 2.99 46.85
C PRO A 489 15.37 2.98 47.65
N GLY A 490 15.24 3.84 48.66
CA GLY A 490 13.98 4.03 49.40
C GLY A 490 12.90 4.84 48.67
N GLN A 491 13.24 5.77 47.76
CA GLN A 491 12.26 6.60 47.05
C GLN A 491 11.49 5.81 45.98
N ASP A 492 12.16 4.95 45.22
CA ASP A 492 11.51 4.09 44.23
C ASP A 492 10.63 3.02 44.91
N VAL A 493 11.08 2.49 46.04
CA VAL A 493 10.33 1.48 46.82
C VAL A 493 9.05 2.08 47.40
N ALA A 494 9.09 3.32 47.91
CA ALA A 494 7.89 4.00 48.39
C ALA A 494 6.91 4.33 47.26
N ALA A 495 7.40 4.76 46.09
CA ALA A 495 6.56 5.02 44.92
C ALA A 495 5.91 3.74 44.39
N GLN A 496 6.65 2.63 44.31
CA GLN A 496 6.13 1.32 43.93
C GLN A 496 5.10 0.79 44.94
N ALA A 497 5.35 0.95 46.24
CA ALA A 497 4.41 0.53 47.27
C ALA A 497 3.08 1.31 47.16
N ASN A 498 3.15 2.63 46.96
CA ASN A 498 1.96 3.46 46.78
C ASN A 498 1.20 3.11 45.49
N TYR A 499 1.92 2.80 44.41
CA TYR A 499 1.32 2.31 43.17
C TYR A 499 0.58 0.99 43.41
N LEU A 500 1.22 0.00 44.04
CA LEU A 500 0.60 -1.28 44.33
C LEU A 500 -0.60 -1.17 45.27
N ASP A 501 -0.56 -0.28 46.28
CA ASP A 501 -1.72 0.02 47.11
C ASP A 501 -2.92 0.43 46.26
N SER A 502 -2.72 1.37 45.33
CA SER A 502 -3.80 1.83 44.45
C SER A 502 -4.33 0.72 43.54
N VAL A 503 -3.43 -0.14 43.03
CA VAL A 503 -3.80 -1.28 42.18
C VAL A 503 -4.58 -2.33 42.97
N PHE A 504 -4.18 -2.62 44.21
CA PHE A 504 -4.89 -3.57 45.07
C PHE A 504 -6.21 -3.02 45.58
N GLU A 505 -6.30 -1.74 45.93
CA GLU A 505 -7.56 -1.08 46.29
C GLU A 505 -8.57 -1.17 45.14
N TRP A 506 -8.13 -0.93 43.91
CA TRP A 506 -8.94 -1.12 42.71
C TRP A 506 -9.34 -2.59 42.52
N ALA A 507 -8.38 -3.52 42.54
CA ALA A 507 -8.64 -4.94 42.28
C ALA A 507 -9.51 -5.61 43.37
N LEU A 508 -9.43 -5.14 44.61
CA LEU A 508 -10.23 -5.61 45.75
C LEU A 508 -11.55 -4.85 45.91
N SER A 509 -11.82 -3.84 45.09
CA SER A 509 -13.13 -3.19 45.08
C SER A 509 -14.20 -4.22 44.73
N GLU A 510 -15.33 -4.20 45.44
CA GLU A 510 -16.39 -5.21 45.33
C GLU A 510 -16.83 -5.42 43.88
N GLN A 511 -16.93 -4.33 43.11
CA GLN A 511 -17.31 -4.35 41.70
C GLN A 511 -16.30 -5.08 40.80
N VAL A 512 -15.00 -4.85 40.99
CA VAL A 512 -13.96 -5.50 40.17
C VAL A 512 -13.78 -6.94 40.64
N PHE A 513 -13.67 -7.13 41.96
CA PHE A 513 -13.36 -8.42 42.56
C PHE A 513 -14.42 -9.48 42.27
N GLU A 514 -15.72 -9.13 42.29
CA GLU A 514 -16.80 -10.06 41.93
C GLU A 514 -16.76 -10.52 40.47
N ASN A 515 -16.27 -9.66 39.57
CA ASN A 515 -16.18 -9.94 38.13
C ASN A 515 -14.94 -10.76 37.74
N LEU A 516 -13.95 -10.90 38.62
CA LEU A 516 -12.75 -11.72 38.37
C LEU A 516 -13.09 -13.22 38.32
N SER A 517 -12.36 -13.98 37.52
CA SER A 517 -12.41 -15.45 37.60
C SER A 517 -11.95 -15.92 38.99
N GLU A 518 -12.42 -17.08 39.45
CA GLU A 518 -12.01 -17.65 40.75
C GLU A 518 -10.48 -17.84 40.87
N SER A 519 -9.81 -18.17 39.77
CA SER A 519 -8.34 -18.23 39.72
C SER A 519 -7.69 -16.86 39.93
N SER A 520 -8.25 -15.80 39.36
CA SER A 520 -7.71 -14.44 39.51
C SER A 520 -8.05 -13.84 40.85
N LYS A 521 -9.24 -14.12 41.42
CA LYS A 521 -9.58 -13.77 42.81
C LYS A 521 -8.54 -14.31 43.79
N LYS A 522 -8.22 -15.60 43.65
CA LYS A 522 -7.18 -16.24 44.46
C LYS A 522 -5.80 -15.62 44.24
N THR A 523 -5.43 -15.35 42.98
CA THR A 523 -4.16 -14.69 42.66
C THR A 523 -4.07 -13.30 43.30
N VAL A 524 -5.13 -12.48 43.19
CA VAL A 524 -5.17 -11.14 43.82
C VAL A 524 -5.05 -11.24 45.33
N GLN A 525 -5.76 -12.18 45.98
CA GLN A 525 -5.68 -12.39 47.42
C GLN A 525 -4.29 -12.84 47.88
N ASP A 526 -3.69 -13.81 47.19
CA ASP A 526 -2.35 -14.34 47.50
C ASP A 526 -1.28 -13.24 47.32
N THR A 527 -1.34 -12.50 46.21
CA THR A 527 -0.41 -11.41 45.91
C THR A 527 -0.61 -10.22 46.86
N PHE A 528 -1.85 -9.88 47.24
CA PHE A 528 -2.13 -8.85 48.23
C PHE A 528 -1.62 -9.23 49.63
N GLY A 529 -1.73 -10.52 50.00
CA GLY A 529 -1.16 -11.05 51.24
C GLY A 529 0.36 -10.88 51.27
N ALA A 530 1.06 -11.27 50.20
CA ALA A 530 2.50 -11.10 50.06
C ALA A 530 2.93 -9.62 50.10
N PHE A 531 2.21 -8.76 49.39
CA PHE A 531 2.40 -7.32 49.38
C PHE A 531 2.22 -6.70 50.79
N SER A 532 1.16 -7.08 51.50
CA SER A 532 0.85 -6.57 52.84
C SER A 532 1.93 -6.92 53.87
N VAL A 533 2.52 -8.11 53.76
CA VAL A 533 3.66 -8.53 54.59
C VAL A 533 4.91 -7.73 54.23
N ALA A 534 5.25 -7.63 52.94
CA ALA A 534 6.42 -6.89 52.47
C ALA A 534 6.36 -5.38 52.78
N LYS A 535 5.16 -4.79 52.78
CA LYS A 535 4.93 -3.38 53.11
C LYS A 535 5.26 -3.05 54.57
N ARG A 536 5.06 -3.99 55.49
CA ARG A 536 5.46 -3.83 56.89
C ARG A 536 6.98 -3.85 57.07
N ASP A 537 7.67 -4.57 56.18
CA ASP A 537 9.13 -4.72 56.15
C ASP A 537 9.80 -3.86 55.06
N ALA A 538 9.20 -2.71 54.69
CA ALA A 538 9.61 -1.88 53.54
C ALA A 538 11.07 -1.38 53.59
N ASN A 539 11.72 -1.41 54.76
CA ASN A 539 13.13 -1.07 54.92
C ASN A 539 14.08 -2.24 54.59
N SER A 540 13.56 -3.44 54.35
CA SER A 540 14.36 -4.61 53.97
C SER A 540 14.57 -4.67 52.45
N SER A 541 15.76 -5.08 52.01
CA SER A 541 16.04 -5.33 50.60
C SER A 541 15.15 -6.42 49.98
N THR A 542 14.53 -7.25 50.82
CA THR A 542 13.56 -8.27 50.43
C THR A 542 12.23 -7.65 49.96
N GLY A 543 11.80 -6.53 50.56
CA GLY A 543 10.55 -5.85 50.23
C GLY A 543 10.49 -5.36 48.76
N ALA A 544 11.58 -4.80 48.25
CA ALA A 544 11.66 -4.30 46.88
C ALA A 544 11.43 -5.41 45.83
N LYS A 545 12.01 -6.60 46.06
CA LYS A 545 11.80 -7.75 45.18
C LYS A 545 10.35 -8.23 45.22
N VAL A 546 9.75 -8.29 46.41
CA VAL A 546 8.34 -8.68 46.55
C VAL A 546 7.41 -7.69 45.88
N PHE A 547 7.68 -6.38 45.94
CA PHE A 547 6.88 -5.38 45.22
C PHE A 547 6.97 -5.56 43.70
N GLN A 548 8.17 -5.82 43.18
CA GLN A 548 8.33 -6.11 41.75
C GLN A 548 7.58 -7.39 41.33
N ASP A 549 7.68 -8.46 42.11
CA ASP A 549 6.95 -9.72 41.87
C ASP A 549 5.43 -9.51 41.94
N CYS A 550 4.95 -8.69 42.89
CA CYS A 550 3.53 -8.32 43.00
C CYS A 550 3.05 -7.51 41.80
N SER A 551 3.84 -6.54 41.32
CA SER A 551 3.52 -5.73 40.14
C SER A 551 3.37 -6.61 38.89
N MET A 552 4.34 -7.51 38.64
CA MET A 552 4.28 -8.43 37.51
C MET A 552 3.10 -9.39 37.61
N SER A 553 2.79 -9.89 38.81
CA SER A 553 1.65 -10.78 39.04
C SER A 553 0.32 -10.06 38.77
N MET A 554 0.17 -8.81 39.21
CA MET A 554 -1.02 -8.01 38.95
C MET A 554 -1.16 -7.62 37.48
N GLU A 555 -0.08 -7.24 36.81
CA GLU A 555 -0.09 -6.97 35.36
C GLU A 555 -0.50 -8.21 34.54
N ALA A 556 0.04 -9.38 34.90
CA ALA A 556 -0.33 -10.64 34.26
C ALA A 556 -1.81 -11.00 34.49
N MET A 557 -2.33 -10.76 35.69
CA MET A 557 -3.74 -10.97 36.02
C MET A 557 -4.65 -10.01 35.22
N ILE A 558 -4.32 -8.72 35.18
CA ILE A 558 -5.07 -7.71 34.41
C ILE A 558 -5.09 -8.07 32.92
N ALA A 559 -3.95 -8.51 32.37
CA ALA A 559 -3.86 -8.96 30.99
C ALA A 559 -4.66 -10.23 30.73
N PHE A 560 -4.67 -11.18 31.68
CA PHE A 560 -5.40 -12.45 31.57
C PHE A 560 -6.92 -12.25 31.60
N GLU A 561 -7.42 -11.39 32.48
CA GLU A 561 -8.86 -11.05 32.57
C GLU A 561 -9.30 -10.08 31.47
N GLY A 562 -8.38 -9.59 30.63
CA GLY A 562 -8.69 -8.65 29.57
C GLY A 562 -9.17 -7.28 30.07
N MET A 563 -8.82 -6.89 31.30
CA MET A 563 -9.31 -5.67 31.96
C MET A 563 -8.60 -4.38 31.49
N ASN A 564 -7.92 -4.40 30.35
CA ASN A 564 -7.13 -3.25 29.89
C ASN A 564 -8.01 -2.05 29.48
N GLU A 565 -7.66 -0.89 30.04
CA GLU A 565 -8.13 0.49 29.81
C GLU A 565 -9.59 0.86 30.16
N LYS A 566 -10.56 -0.06 30.13
CA LYS A 566 -11.98 0.35 30.28
C LYS A 566 -12.45 0.57 31.74
N GLU A 567 -11.79 0.00 32.75
CA GLU A 567 -12.30 -0.02 34.13
C GLU A 567 -11.48 0.73 35.19
N GLY A 568 -10.59 1.63 34.76
CA GLY A 568 -10.01 2.63 35.68
C GLY A 568 -8.94 2.12 36.64
N ALA A 569 -8.15 1.12 36.24
CA ALA A 569 -6.91 0.80 36.96
C ALA A 569 -6.05 2.08 37.08
N PRO A 570 -5.47 2.37 38.25
CA PRO A 570 -4.67 3.58 38.46
C PRO A 570 -3.45 3.56 37.54
N GLY A 571 -3.46 4.43 36.52
CA GLY A 571 -2.29 4.71 35.70
C GLY A 571 -1.23 5.42 36.53
N GLY A 572 0.05 5.11 36.28
CA GLY A 572 1.19 5.59 37.04
C GLY A 572 1.19 7.09 37.35
N TYR A 573 1.71 7.43 38.53
CA TYR A 573 1.81 8.75 39.12
C TYR A 573 2.20 9.85 38.11
N SER A 574 1.21 10.67 37.75
CA SER A 574 1.35 12.02 37.21
C SER A 574 1.10 12.99 38.35
N SER A 575 2.13 13.69 38.82
CA SER A 575 1.99 14.72 39.84
C SER A 575 1.36 15.98 39.25
N ASP A 576 0.03 16.06 39.28
CA ASP A 576 -0.71 17.30 39.03
C ASP A 576 -0.52 18.26 40.21
N SER A 577 0.39 19.21 40.07
CA SER A 577 0.47 20.38 40.95
C SER A 577 -0.63 21.36 40.55
N GLY A 578 -1.71 21.38 41.33
CA GLY A 578 -2.81 22.33 41.17
C GLY A 578 -2.37 23.78 41.36
N GLY A 579 -2.48 24.57 40.30
CA GLY A 579 -2.42 26.03 40.33
C GLY A 579 -3.76 26.59 39.90
N SER A 580 -4.58 27.01 40.87
CA SER A 580 -5.82 27.75 40.64
C SER A 580 -5.49 29.25 40.64
N ALA A 581 -5.83 29.94 39.55
CA ALA A 581 -6.04 31.38 39.55
C ALA A 581 -7.15 31.70 38.54
N GLY A 582 -8.26 32.21 39.06
CA GLY A 582 -9.43 32.55 38.28
C GLY A 582 -9.25 33.84 37.49
N SER A 583 -9.84 33.87 36.30
CA SER A 583 -10.31 35.08 35.64
C SER A 583 -11.67 34.75 35.05
N SER A 584 -12.70 35.35 35.63
CA SER A 584 -14.06 35.40 35.11
C SER A 584 -14.05 36.17 33.79
N ASP A 585 -14.51 35.55 32.72
CA ASP A 585 -15.65 35.99 31.89
C ASP A 585 -15.64 35.25 30.55
N ASP A 586 -16.86 34.99 30.06
CA ASP A 586 -17.27 34.58 28.72
C ASP A 586 -17.44 33.08 28.37
N GLU A 587 -18.73 32.73 28.25
CA GLU A 587 -19.37 31.84 27.27
C GLU A 587 -18.78 30.43 27.10
N ALA A 588 -19.35 29.49 27.85
CA ALA A 588 -19.06 28.07 27.78
C ALA A 588 -19.54 27.44 26.46
N GLU A 589 -18.66 27.34 25.47
CA GLU A 589 -18.71 26.25 24.49
C GLU A 589 -18.35 24.92 25.18
N PRO A 590 -19.04 23.80 24.89
CA PRO A 590 -18.69 22.49 25.44
C PRO A 590 -17.37 22.00 24.83
N ASP A 591 -16.30 22.27 25.56
CA ASP A 591 -14.93 21.84 25.27
C ASP A 591 -14.86 20.31 25.24
N TYR A 592 -14.65 19.72 24.06
CA TYR A 592 -14.36 18.30 23.87
C TYR A 592 -12.90 18.04 24.24
N THR A 593 -12.57 18.12 25.52
CA THR A 593 -11.27 17.66 26.02
C THR A 593 -11.24 16.13 26.00
N TRP A 594 -10.36 15.56 25.18
CA TRP A 594 -9.95 14.16 25.26
C TRP A 594 -9.00 13.99 26.47
N ASP A 595 -9.47 14.36 27.65
CA ASP A 595 -8.85 13.87 28.87
C ASP A 595 -9.32 12.42 29.02
N GLY A 596 -8.39 11.50 29.25
CA GLY A 596 -8.71 10.16 29.74
C GLY A 596 -9.46 10.13 31.09
N ARG A 597 -9.90 11.28 31.62
CA ARG A 597 -10.91 11.39 32.67
C ARG A 597 -12.28 11.09 32.06
N LYS A 598 -12.77 9.89 32.36
CA LYS A 598 -14.15 9.45 32.14
C LYS A 598 -15.14 10.57 32.49
N VAL A 599 -15.84 11.08 31.48
CA VAL A 599 -17.26 11.40 31.64
C VAL A 599 -17.91 10.09 32.08
N ASN A 600 -18.24 10.02 33.36
CA ASN A 600 -18.90 8.90 34.01
C ASN A 600 -20.39 8.82 33.60
N GLN A 601 -20.69 9.00 32.30
CA GLN A 601 -21.96 8.57 31.76
C GLN A 601 -21.83 7.09 31.47
N LYS A 602 -22.52 6.28 32.28
CA LYS A 602 -23.15 5.04 31.78
C LYS A 602 -24.01 5.41 30.58
N THR A 603 -23.42 5.63 29.41
CA THR A 603 -24.13 5.35 28.17
C THR A 603 -24.23 3.83 28.18
N GLU A 604 -25.36 3.34 28.69
CA GLU A 604 -25.86 2.02 28.34
C GLU A 604 -25.60 1.87 26.84
N ALA A 605 -24.59 1.06 26.49
CA ALA A 605 -24.24 0.83 25.11
C ALA A 605 -25.52 0.35 24.45
N THR A 606 -26.12 1.19 23.62
CA THR A 606 -27.40 0.91 23.02
C THR A 606 -27.32 -0.49 22.42
N PRO A 607 -28.28 -1.39 22.69
CA PRO A 607 -28.19 -2.82 22.34
C PRO A 607 -27.99 -3.10 20.83
N VAL A 608 -28.02 -2.06 20.01
CA VAL A 608 -27.74 -2.06 18.57
C VAL A 608 -26.24 -2.25 18.25
N ASN A 609 -25.31 -1.88 19.14
CA ASN A 609 -23.86 -1.95 18.87
C ASN A 609 -23.14 -3.19 19.45
N GLN A 610 -23.83 -4.09 20.15
CA GLN A 610 -23.28 -5.38 20.58
C GLN A 610 -23.49 -6.50 19.53
N LYS A 611 -23.44 -6.18 18.24
CA LYS A 611 -23.31 -7.24 17.25
C LYS A 611 -21.91 -7.84 17.42
N LYS A 612 -21.82 -9.01 18.08
CA LYS A 612 -20.63 -9.87 18.07
C LYS A 612 -20.28 -10.12 16.60
N GLY A 613 -19.36 -9.32 16.06
CA GLY A 613 -18.81 -9.53 14.73
C GLY A 613 -18.27 -10.94 14.65
N MET A 614 -18.53 -11.62 13.54
CA MET A 614 -17.92 -12.91 13.30
C MET A 614 -16.42 -12.71 13.13
N LEU A 615 -15.63 -13.25 14.06
CA LEU A 615 -14.17 -13.12 14.00
C LEU A 615 -13.64 -13.89 12.78
N PRO A 616 -12.68 -13.32 12.01
CA PRO A 616 -12.16 -13.95 10.78
C PRO A 616 -11.69 -15.39 10.98
N TRP A 617 -10.98 -15.65 12.08
CA TRP A 617 -10.49 -16.99 12.41
C TRP A 617 -11.61 -18.01 12.57
N ARG A 618 -12.77 -17.60 13.08
CA ARG A 618 -13.95 -18.48 13.22
C ARG A 618 -14.52 -18.83 11.87
N MET A 619 -14.49 -17.91 10.90
CA MET A 619 -14.95 -18.18 9.54
C MET A 619 -14.08 -19.26 8.88
N VAL A 620 -12.76 -19.03 8.89
CA VAL A 620 -11.81 -19.95 8.24
C VAL A 620 -11.81 -21.32 8.94
N SER A 621 -11.78 -21.34 10.28
CA SER A 621 -11.84 -22.61 11.04
C SER A 621 -13.17 -23.34 10.88
N THR A 622 -14.30 -22.64 10.70
CA THR A 622 -15.59 -23.29 10.41
C THR A 622 -15.58 -23.95 9.04
N VAL A 623 -15.09 -23.27 8.00
CA VAL A 623 -14.95 -23.87 6.65
C VAL A 623 -14.03 -25.09 6.70
N GLN A 624 -12.92 -24.99 7.42
CA GLN A 624 -12.00 -26.12 7.60
C GLN A 624 -12.61 -27.26 8.42
N ALA A 625 -13.42 -26.97 9.46
CA ALA A 625 -14.13 -27.98 10.23
C ALA A 625 -15.22 -28.70 9.41
N VAL A 626 -15.92 -27.96 8.54
CA VAL A 626 -16.86 -28.54 7.58
C VAL A 626 -16.13 -29.49 6.63
N LEU A 627 -14.94 -29.10 6.13
CA LEU A 627 -14.12 -29.97 5.29
C LEU A 627 -13.71 -31.27 6.02
N VAL A 628 -13.33 -31.19 7.30
CA VAL A 628 -13.08 -32.37 8.14
C VAL A 628 -14.32 -33.27 8.20
N GLY A 629 -15.51 -32.68 8.39
CA GLY A 629 -16.80 -33.39 8.36
C GLY A 629 -17.08 -34.04 7.00
N CYS A 630 -16.79 -33.36 5.90
CA CYS A 630 -16.90 -33.91 4.55
C CYS A 630 -15.99 -35.13 4.37
N TRP A 631 -14.75 -35.12 4.87
CA TRP A 631 -13.87 -36.28 4.80
C TRP A 631 -14.38 -37.48 5.62
N VAL A 632 -14.94 -37.25 6.80
CA VAL A 632 -15.61 -38.31 7.57
C VAL A 632 -16.78 -38.90 6.78
N PHE A 633 -17.62 -38.04 6.21
CA PHE A 633 -18.74 -38.47 5.36
C PHE A 633 -18.25 -39.31 4.17
N MET A 634 -17.22 -38.86 3.45
CA MET A 634 -16.66 -39.60 2.31
C MET A 634 -16.06 -40.95 2.72
N ILE A 635 -15.37 -41.03 3.86
CA ILE A 635 -14.86 -42.31 4.38
C ILE A 635 -16.02 -43.28 4.67
N LEU A 636 -17.10 -42.79 5.29
CA LEU A 636 -18.29 -43.61 5.56
C LEU A 636 -18.98 -44.04 4.26
N ALA A 637 -19.10 -43.15 3.27
CA ALA A 637 -19.64 -43.48 1.95
C ALA A 637 -18.80 -44.58 1.28
N MET A 638 -17.47 -44.49 1.32
CA MET A 638 -16.59 -45.53 0.80
C MET A 638 -16.71 -46.86 1.54
N TRP A 639 -16.95 -46.83 2.85
CA TRP A 639 -17.26 -48.05 3.63
C TRP A 639 -18.57 -48.70 3.17
N VAL A 640 -19.60 -47.88 2.90
CA VAL A 640 -20.87 -48.38 2.38
C VAL A 640 -20.69 -48.95 0.97
N ASP A 641 -19.97 -48.26 0.09
CA ASP A 641 -19.67 -48.73 -1.28
C ASP A 641 -18.88 -50.04 -1.27
N TYR A 642 -17.95 -50.20 -0.33
CA TYR A 642 -17.20 -51.44 -0.14
C TYR A 642 -18.10 -52.63 0.22
N PHE A 643 -19.08 -52.44 1.11
CA PHE A 643 -19.96 -53.52 1.57
C PHE A 643 -21.11 -53.83 0.62
N ILE A 644 -21.73 -52.79 0.06
CA ILE A 644 -22.89 -52.94 -0.83
C ILE A 644 -22.43 -53.34 -2.25
N GLY A 645 -21.22 -52.96 -2.63
CA GLY A 645 -20.78 -52.95 -4.02
C GLY A 645 -21.27 -51.69 -4.73
N GLU A 646 -20.41 -51.09 -5.55
CA GLU A 646 -20.61 -49.79 -6.20
C GLU A 646 -21.94 -49.70 -7.01
N GLN A 647 -22.48 -50.83 -7.48
CA GLN A 647 -23.75 -50.90 -8.22
C GLN A 647 -25.01 -50.69 -7.35
N GLY A 648 -24.94 -50.78 -6.03
CA GLY A 648 -26.11 -50.70 -5.16
C GLY A 648 -26.61 -49.29 -4.86
N LEU A 649 -25.78 -48.26 -5.05
CA LEU A 649 -26.13 -46.86 -4.72
C LEU A 649 -26.11 -45.91 -5.92
N VAL A 650 -25.23 -46.10 -6.90
CA VAL A 650 -25.14 -45.25 -8.10
C VAL A 650 -24.95 -46.11 -9.33
N THR A 651 -26.03 -46.35 -10.07
CA THR A 651 -25.94 -46.95 -11.40
C THR A 651 -25.37 -45.92 -12.36
N ALA A 652 -24.09 -45.97 -12.70
CA ALA A 652 -23.58 -45.30 -13.90
C ALA A 652 -24.02 -46.14 -15.12
N PRO A 653 -24.95 -45.65 -15.96
CA PRO A 653 -25.47 -46.41 -17.08
C PRO A 653 -24.55 -46.21 -18.28
N HIS A 654 -23.35 -46.77 -18.29
CA HIS A 654 -22.52 -46.76 -19.51
C HIS A 654 -21.65 -48.01 -19.61
N TRP A 655 -21.65 -48.58 -20.81
CA TRP A 655 -21.17 -49.91 -21.18
C TRP A 655 -19.66 -50.03 -21.38
N SER A 656 -18.87 -49.14 -20.81
CA SER A 656 -17.41 -49.30 -20.79
C SER A 656 -17.03 -50.19 -19.60
N LYS A 657 -16.10 -51.12 -19.82
CA LYS A 657 -15.76 -52.19 -18.88
C LYS A 657 -15.66 -51.64 -17.43
N PRO A 658 -16.38 -52.23 -16.47
CA PRO A 658 -16.33 -51.81 -15.08
C PRO A 658 -14.87 -51.72 -14.57
N PRO A 659 -14.44 -50.66 -13.84
CA PRO A 659 -13.21 -50.72 -13.05
C PRO A 659 -13.15 -52.01 -12.21
N MET A 660 -11.98 -52.63 -12.13
CA MET A 660 -11.82 -54.02 -11.66
C MET A 660 -11.76 -54.15 -10.13
N SER A 661 -11.92 -53.05 -9.37
CA SER A 661 -12.34 -53.04 -7.97
C SER A 661 -13.72 -53.70 -7.75
N ARG A 662 -14.46 -53.94 -8.84
CA ARG A 662 -15.75 -54.62 -8.85
C ARG A 662 -15.56 -56.14 -8.89
N MET A 663 -16.20 -56.86 -7.97
CA MET A 663 -16.55 -58.26 -8.21
C MET A 663 -17.56 -58.26 -9.37
N SER A 664 -17.13 -58.57 -10.59
CA SER A 664 -18.10 -58.91 -11.62
C SER A 664 -18.80 -60.18 -11.16
N LEU A 665 -20.11 -60.12 -10.98
CA LEU A 665 -20.92 -61.31 -10.81
C LEU A 665 -20.62 -62.28 -11.98
N PRO A 666 -20.54 -63.60 -11.73
CA PRO A 666 -19.84 -64.55 -12.59
C PRO A 666 -20.35 -64.57 -14.04
N HIS A 667 -19.48 -64.24 -14.99
CA HIS A 667 -19.60 -64.43 -16.46
C HIS A 667 -20.79 -63.82 -17.24
N HIS A 668 -21.84 -63.29 -16.60
CA HIS A 668 -23.01 -62.75 -17.31
C HIS A 668 -22.91 -61.26 -17.70
N GLU A 669 -21.85 -60.55 -17.30
CA GLU A 669 -21.75 -59.09 -17.56
C GLU A 669 -20.56 -58.67 -18.45
N LEU A 670 -19.79 -59.61 -19.00
CA LEU A 670 -18.64 -59.32 -19.88
C LEU A 670 -19.01 -58.95 -21.33
N GLY A 671 -20.28 -58.62 -21.61
CA GLY A 671 -20.71 -58.17 -22.94
C GLY A 671 -22.05 -58.71 -23.42
N THR A 672 -22.90 -59.20 -22.52
CA THR A 672 -24.28 -59.55 -22.88
C THR A 672 -25.11 -58.26 -22.91
N PRO A 673 -25.73 -57.88 -24.05
CA PRO A 673 -26.73 -56.82 -24.05
C PRO A 673 -27.80 -57.09 -22.99
N PHE A 674 -28.25 -56.04 -22.31
CA PHE A 674 -29.37 -56.11 -21.36
C PHE A 674 -30.55 -56.84 -22.01
N GLY A 675 -30.99 -57.95 -21.40
CA GLY A 675 -32.18 -58.69 -21.83
C GLY A 675 -31.97 -60.17 -22.17
N PHE A 676 -30.74 -60.69 -22.18
CA PHE A 676 -30.48 -62.10 -22.50
C PHE A 676 -29.98 -62.90 -21.28
N PRO A 677 -30.60 -64.06 -20.95
CA PRO A 677 -30.30 -64.84 -19.74
C PRO A 677 -29.07 -65.76 -19.86
N TRP A 678 -28.24 -65.62 -20.90
CA TRP A 678 -27.14 -66.55 -21.21
C TRP A 678 -25.80 -65.83 -21.31
N ALA A 679 -24.70 -66.49 -20.92
CA ALA A 679 -23.37 -65.89 -20.84
C ALA A 679 -22.82 -65.47 -22.22
N ALA A 680 -22.08 -64.36 -22.27
CA ALA A 680 -21.38 -63.92 -23.48
C ALA A 680 -20.47 -65.05 -24.04
N GLY A 681 -20.72 -65.46 -25.29
CA GLY A 681 -20.03 -66.59 -25.95
C GLY A 681 -20.70 -67.96 -25.81
N ALA A 682 -21.76 -68.12 -25.00
CA ALA A 682 -22.52 -69.37 -24.92
C ALA A 682 -23.34 -69.66 -26.19
N LYS A 683 -23.67 -68.61 -26.96
CA LYS A 683 -24.21 -68.70 -28.31
C LYS A 683 -23.52 -67.66 -29.20
N PRO A 684 -23.26 -67.96 -30.48
CA PRO A 684 -22.88 -66.92 -31.42
C PRO A 684 -24.03 -65.90 -31.48
N PHE A 685 -23.70 -64.61 -31.36
CA PHE A 685 -24.69 -63.56 -31.50
C PHE A 685 -25.29 -63.62 -32.91
N LEU A 686 -26.62 -63.56 -32.99
CA LEU A 686 -27.31 -63.48 -34.26
C LEU A 686 -27.02 -62.13 -34.93
N PRO A 687 -27.00 -62.06 -36.27
CA PRO A 687 -26.81 -60.80 -36.99
C PRO A 687 -27.77 -59.69 -36.54
N GLU A 688 -29.02 -59.99 -36.16
CA GLU A 688 -29.95 -58.97 -35.66
C GLU A 688 -29.57 -58.43 -34.27
N GLN A 689 -28.92 -59.26 -33.44
CA GLN A 689 -28.43 -58.86 -32.11
C GLN A 689 -27.16 -58.01 -32.21
N PHE A 690 -26.34 -58.24 -33.25
CA PHE A 690 -25.23 -57.37 -33.61
C PHE A 690 -25.71 -56.08 -34.30
N ALA A 691 -26.75 -56.14 -35.13
CA ALA A 691 -27.32 -54.97 -35.80
C ALA A 691 -27.83 -53.93 -34.80
N TRP A 692 -28.53 -54.33 -33.73
CA TRP A 692 -28.92 -53.42 -32.66
C TRP A 692 -27.71 -52.78 -31.93
N HIS A 693 -26.57 -53.47 -31.92
CA HIS A 693 -25.31 -53.03 -31.32
C HIS A 693 -24.47 -52.14 -32.26
N GLU A 694 -24.54 -52.34 -33.57
CA GLU A 694 -23.86 -51.53 -34.59
C GLU A 694 -24.67 -50.28 -34.97
N GLU A 695 -26.00 -50.35 -34.98
CA GLU A 695 -26.92 -49.23 -35.21
C GLU A 695 -26.81 -48.14 -34.13
N LYS A 696 -26.30 -48.49 -32.94
CA LYS A 696 -25.96 -47.56 -31.86
C LYS A 696 -24.50 -47.08 -31.87
N ARG A 697 -23.66 -47.65 -32.74
CA ARG A 697 -22.22 -47.36 -32.85
C ARG A 697 -21.87 -46.41 -33.98
N GLU A 698 -22.73 -46.24 -34.96
CA GLU A 698 -22.56 -45.17 -35.94
C GLU A 698 -23.15 -43.86 -35.40
N PRO A 699 -22.33 -42.84 -35.07
CA PRO A 699 -22.84 -41.48 -34.94
C PRO A 699 -23.17 -40.99 -36.35
N GLU A 700 -24.45 -40.90 -36.71
CA GLU A 700 -25.01 -40.06 -37.80
C GLU A 700 -24.00 -39.61 -38.90
N SER A 701 -23.30 -40.52 -39.56
CA SER A 701 -22.38 -40.19 -40.66
C SER A 701 -22.93 -40.56 -42.03
N SER A 702 -24.20 -40.95 -42.11
CA SER A 702 -24.87 -41.31 -43.37
C SER A 702 -25.75 -40.18 -43.94
N VAL A 703 -25.28 -38.93 -43.87
CA VAL A 703 -25.77 -37.86 -44.74
C VAL A 703 -24.57 -37.34 -45.52
N ILE A 704 -24.69 -37.32 -46.85
CA ILE A 704 -23.68 -37.00 -47.88
C ILE A 704 -22.85 -38.21 -48.37
N VAL A 705 -23.52 -39.20 -48.99
CA VAL A 705 -23.17 -39.62 -50.36
C VAL A 705 -24.49 -39.99 -51.06
N GLY A 706 -25.14 -38.99 -51.66
CA GLY A 706 -26.21 -39.24 -52.61
C GLY A 706 -25.61 -39.55 -53.97
N GLU A 707 -25.67 -40.81 -54.39
CA GLU A 707 -25.61 -41.18 -55.80
C GLU A 707 -26.81 -40.58 -56.53
N SER A 708 -26.57 -39.66 -57.46
CA SER A 708 -27.59 -39.12 -58.36
C SER A 708 -27.83 -40.04 -59.55
N PRO A 709 -29.09 -40.37 -59.91
CA PRO A 709 -29.41 -40.95 -61.21
C PRO A 709 -29.48 -39.87 -62.31
N PRO A 710 -29.40 -40.24 -63.60
CA PRO A 710 -29.16 -39.30 -64.69
C PRO A 710 -30.46 -38.85 -65.38
N HIS A 711 -30.80 -37.57 -65.30
CA HIS A 711 -31.70 -36.88 -66.25
C HIS A 711 -31.36 -35.37 -66.18
N ALA A 712 -30.71 -34.79 -67.19
CA ALA A 712 -31.27 -34.26 -68.44
C ALA A 712 -32.16 -33.01 -68.24
N GLY A 713 -31.65 -31.84 -68.67
CA GLY A 713 -32.47 -30.71 -69.14
C GLY A 713 -32.45 -29.41 -68.31
N GLU A 714 -31.85 -28.38 -68.92
CA GLU A 714 -32.28 -26.96 -68.94
C GLU A 714 -32.22 -26.05 -67.68
N GLU A 715 -31.24 -25.13 -67.72
CA GLU A 715 -31.33 -23.65 -67.61
C GLU A 715 -31.91 -22.94 -66.34
N PRO A 716 -31.49 -21.67 -66.08
CA PRO A 716 -31.14 -21.21 -64.73
C PRO A 716 -32.19 -20.30 -64.09
N HIS A 717 -32.26 -20.32 -62.75
CA HIS A 717 -32.87 -19.20 -62.01
C HIS A 717 -32.18 -18.96 -60.66
N GLU A 718 -31.72 -17.73 -60.49
CA GLU A 718 -31.27 -17.13 -59.23
C GLU A 718 -32.31 -17.31 -58.11
N ARG A 719 -31.84 -17.70 -56.91
CA ARG A 719 -32.28 -17.10 -55.64
C ARG A 719 -31.32 -17.44 -54.50
N ARG A 720 -30.83 -16.37 -53.86
CA ARG A 720 -30.17 -16.34 -52.55
C ARG A 720 -30.91 -17.19 -51.51
N LEU A 721 -30.17 -17.98 -50.75
CA LEU A 721 -30.42 -18.20 -49.32
C LEU A 721 -29.10 -18.57 -48.63
N SER A 722 -28.66 -17.65 -47.79
CA SER A 722 -27.58 -17.75 -46.82
C SER A 722 -27.89 -18.79 -45.75
N SER A 723 -26.97 -19.72 -45.52
CA SER A 723 -26.93 -20.60 -44.35
C SER A 723 -25.50 -20.63 -43.84
N GLU A 724 -25.16 -19.69 -42.96
CA GLU A 724 -23.99 -19.75 -42.08
C GLU A 724 -24.21 -20.87 -41.04
N THR A 725 -23.41 -21.93 -41.13
CA THR A 725 -23.20 -22.84 -40.00
C THR A 725 -22.00 -22.35 -39.20
N ALA A 726 -22.28 -21.71 -38.07
CA ALA A 726 -21.30 -21.24 -37.10
C ALA A 726 -20.63 -22.43 -36.39
N VAL A 727 -19.31 -22.55 -36.58
CA VAL A 727 -18.43 -23.33 -35.72
C VAL A 727 -18.25 -22.53 -34.42
N VAL A 728 -18.79 -23.04 -33.31
CA VAL A 728 -18.73 -22.36 -32.01
C VAL A 728 -17.35 -22.58 -31.37
N ASP A 729 -16.46 -21.61 -31.55
CA ASP A 729 -15.14 -21.56 -30.94
C ASP A 729 -15.23 -21.27 -29.42
N HIS A 730 -15.19 -22.33 -28.60
CA HIS A 730 -15.32 -22.28 -27.14
C HIS A 730 -14.13 -21.61 -26.41
N GLY A 731 -13.00 -21.37 -27.09
CA GLY A 731 -11.84 -20.72 -26.46
C GLY A 731 -12.01 -19.21 -26.19
N SER A 732 -12.88 -18.55 -26.96
CA SER A 732 -13.09 -17.10 -26.90
C SER A 732 -13.85 -16.61 -25.65
N ASN A 733 -14.67 -17.48 -25.04
CA ASN A 733 -15.55 -17.12 -23.93
C ASN A 733 -14.84 -17.02 -22.58
N LEU A 734 -13.77 -17.80 -22.37
CA LEU A 734 -12.99 -17.71 -21.12
C LEU A 734 -12.12 -16.46 -21.11
N LEU A 735 -11.49 -16.14 -22.25
CA LEU A 735 -10.72 -14.91 -22.40
C LEU A 735 -11.60 -13.67 -22.28
N SER A 736 -12.81 -13.69 -22.84
CA SER A 736 -13.77 -12.59 -22.69
C SER A 736 -14.30 -12.46 -21.26
N ALA A 737 -14.53 -13.56 -20.55
CA ALA A 737 -14.91 -13.54 -19.13
C ALA A 737 -13.77 -13.03 -18.23
N ILE A 738 -12.52 -13.44 -18.49
CA ILE A 738 -11.34 -12.92 -17.78
C ILE A 738 -11.16 -11.43 -18.06
N HIS A 739 -11.29 -10.97 -19.32
CA HIS A 739 -11.29 -9.54 -19.65
C HIS A 739 -12.45 -8.80 -18.99
N GLY A 740 -13.65 -9.38 -18.94
CA GLY A 740 -14.80 -8.81 -18.25
C GLY A 740 -14.56 -8.62 -16.74
N ILE A 741 -13.95 -9.60 -16.07
CA ILE A 741 -13.59 -9.52 -14.65
C ILE A 741 -12.44 -8.52 -14.42
N MET A 742 -11.44 -8.50 -15.30
CA MET A 742 -10.36 -7.48 -15.23
C MET A 742 -10.91 -6.06 -15.43
N ASN A 743 -11.94 -5.89 -16.25
CA ASN A 743 -12.63 -4.61 -16.47
C ASN A 743 -13.60 -4.22 -15.33
N MET A 744 -13.96 -5.13 -14.42
CA MET A 744 -14.81 -4.84 -13.24
C MET A 744 -14.00 -4.39 -12.01
N ILE A 745 -12.68 -4.60 -12.01
CA ILE A 745 -11.78 -3.95 -11.05
C ILE A 745 -11.73 -2.47 -11.43
N PRO A 746 -11.78 -1.50 -10.49
CA PRO A 746 -11.61 -0.08 -10.81
C PRO A 746 -10.16 0.20 -11.23
N SER A 747 -9.76 -0.31 -12.40
CA SER A 747 -8.68 0.23 -13.19
C SER A 747 -9.17 1.53 -13.81
N GLN A 748 -8.28 2.52 -13.90
CA GLN A 748 -8.51 3.71 -14.71
C GLN A 748 -9.09 3.29 -16.07
N PRO A 749 -10.12 3.98 -16.59
CA PRO A 749 -10.79 3.58 -17.82
C PRO A 749 -9.76 3.40 -18.93
N ALA A 750 -9.68 2.18 -19.48
CA ALA A 750 -8.85 1.89 -20.64
C ALA A 750 -9.33 2.77 -21.80
N ILE A 751 -8.41 3.56 -22.34
CA ILE A 751 -8.68 4.55 -23.38
C ILE A 751 -9.14 3.83 -24.65
N ALA A 752 -10.07 4.45 -25.40
CA ALA A 752 -10.26 4.14 -26.81
C ALA A 752 -8.90 4.19 -27.54
N ASP A 753 -8.56 3.14 -28.28
CA ASP A 753 -7.25 2.95 -28.91
C ASP A 753 -6.82 4.21 -29.68
N GLY A 754 -5.78 4.90 -29.19
CA GLY A 754 -5.19 6.02 -29.91
C GLY A 754 -4.76 5.55 -31.31
N HIS A 755 -5.18 6.26 -32.36
CA HIS A 755 -4.86 5.88 -33.72
C HIS A 755 -3.44 6.33 -34.06
N ALA A 756 -2.60 5.36 -34.41
CA ALA A 756 -1.31 5.61 -35.01
C ALA A 756 -1.47 6.27 -36.38
N LEU A 757 -0.85 7.44 -36.57
CA LEU A 757 -0.77 8.09 -37.86
C LEU A 757 0.31 7.39 -38.70
N SER A 758 -0.07 6.88 -39.87
CA SER A 758 0.87 6.29 -40.83
C SER A 758 1.67 7.41 -41.52
N VAL A 759 2.81 7.76 -40.92
CA VAL A 759 3.72 8.80 -41.42
C VAL A 759 4.93 8.15 -42.09
N SER A 760 5.24 8.55 -43.33
CA SER A 760 6.49 8.17 -43.98
C SER A 760 7.60 9.13 -43.55
N TRP A 761 8.50 8.66 -42.70
CA TRP A 761 9.63 9.45 -42.17
C TRP A 761 10.87 9.40 -43.07
N PRO A 762 11.74 10.42 -43.01
CA PRO A 762 13.07 10.34 -43.61
C PRO A 762 13.88 9.17 -43.03
N GLY A 763 14.77 8.57 -43.84
CA GLY A 763 15.62 7.46 -43.38
C GLY A 763 16.56 7.88 -42.24
N PHE A 764 16.76 7.00 -41.26
CA PHE A 764 17.59 7.23 -40.05
C PHE A 764 17.16 8.43 -39.19
N PHE A 765 15.87 8.78 -39.24
CA PHE A 765 15.31 9.87 -38.46
C PHE A 765 14.81 9.38 -37.10
N GLU A 766 15.51 9.73 -36.02
CA GLU A 766 15.13 9.42 -34.63
C GLU A 766 14.75 10.70 -33.87
N PRO A 767 13.54 11.24 -34.08
CA PRO A 767 13.08 12.44 -33.39
C PRO A 767 12.91 12.18 -31.90
N ARG A 768 13.22 13.20 -31.10
CA ARG A 768 12.97 13.23 -29.64
C ARG A 768 12.07 14.37 -29.20
N LEU A 769 11.89 15.36 -30.07
CA LEU A 769 11.12 16.57 -29.80
C LEU A 769 9.89 16.58 -30.70
N LEU A 770 8.77 17.09 -30.18
CA LEU A 770 7.52 17.20 -30.91
C LEU A 770 6.92 18.59 -30.67
N ALA A 771 6.57 19.29 -31.75
CA ALA A 771 5.91 20.59 -31.71
C ALA A 771 4.70 20.59 -32.66
N CYS A 772 3.52 20.92 -32.13
CA CYS A 772 2.28 21.00 -32.89
C CYS A 772 1.97 22.46 -33.17
N GLY A 773 1.65 22.80 -34.42
CA GLY A 773 1.40 24.16 -34.85
C GLY A 773 0.32 24.22 -35.93
N PRO A 774 0.05 25.43 -36.47
CA PRO A 774 -0.98 25.61 -37.49
C PRO A 774 -0.67 24.85 -38.79
N HIS A 775 0.61 24.58 -39.07
CA HIS A 775 1.04 23.93 -40.30
C HIS A 775 1.18 22.41 -40.22
N GLY A 776 0.91 21.84 -39.05
CA GLY A 776 1.05 20.41 -38.77
C GLY A 776 1.97 20.12 -37.59
N ILE A 777 2.55 18.92 -37.60
CA ILE A 777 3.35 18.38 -36.50
C ILE A 777 4.82 18.35 -36.93
N ALA A 778 5.66 19.11 -36.24
CA ALA A 778 7.11 19.08 -36.43
C ALA A 778 7.73 18.12 -35.41
N ALA A 779 8.41 17.08 -35.90
CA ALA A 779 9.25 16.23 -35.09
C ALA A 779 10.71 16.67 -35.29
N LEU A 780 11.52 16.75 -34.23
CA LEU A 780 12.92 17.17 -34.33
C LEU A 780 13.86 16.26 -33.55
N THR A 781 15.08 16.15 -34.05
CA THR A 781 16.22 15.58 -33.33
C THR A 781 16.85 16.65 -32.43
N PRO A 782 17.60 16.26 -31.38
CA PRO A 782 18.34 17.20 -30.53
C PRO A 782 19.38 18.05 -31.27
N HIS A 783 19.72 17.70 -32.52
CA HIS A 783 20.70 18.40 -33.35
C HIS A 783 20.08 19.37 -34.36
N GLY A 784 18.77 19.61 -34.28
CA GLY A 784 18.09 20.57 -35.16
C GLY A 784 17.79 20.03 -36.56
N VAL A 785 17.81 18.72 -36.77
CA VAL A 785 17.22 18.11 -37.98
C VAL A 785 15.77 17.79 -37.66
N GLY A 786 14.83 18.27 -38.47
CA GLY A 786 13.40 18.10 -38.26
C GLY A 786 12.70 17.50 -39.47
N ALA A 787 11.47 17.03 -39.24
CA ALA A 787 10.55 16.63 -40.29
C ALA A 787 9.16 17.17 -39.95
N LEU A 788 8.53 17.84 -40.92
CA LEU A 788 7.21 18.44 -40.79
C LEU A 788 6.17 17.54 -41.44
N VAL A 789 5.19 17.11 -40.64
CA VAL A 789 4.05 16.30 -41.06
C VAL A 789 2.85 17.23 -41.20
N THR A 790 2.39 17.47 -42.43
CA THR A 790 1.13 18.18 -42.65
C THR A 790 -0.02 17.19 -42.44
N LEU A 791 -0.97 17.55 -41.56
CA LEU A 791 -2.11 16.69 -41.24
C LEU A 791 -3.13 16.74 -42.40
N THR A 792 -2.91 15.90 -43.41
CA THR A 792 -3.89 15.60 -44.46
C THR A 792 -4.56 14.25 -44.19
N PRO A 793 -5.83 14.05 -44.58
CA PRO A 793 -6.53 12.78 -44.41
C PRO A 793 -5.92 11.64 -45.26
N GLU A 794 -5.21 11.97 -46.34
CA GLU A 794 -4.47 11.02 -47.18
C GLU A 794 -3.01 10.92 -46.72
N GLN A 795 -2.42 9.73 -46.90
CA GLN A 795 -1.07 9.29 -46.49
C GLN A 795 -0.06 10.44 -46.30
N GLN A 796 0.47 10.56 -45.09
CA GLN A 796 1.25 11.71 -44.68
C GLN A 796 2.74 11.47 -44.89
N THR A 797 3.34 12.14 -45.89
CA THR A 797 4.79 12.13 -46.10
C THR A 797 5.42 13.30 -45.35
N ALA A 798 6.34 13.01 -44.43
CA ALA A 798 7.02 14.05 -43.65
C ALA A 798 8.07 14.77 -44.50
N LYS A 799 8.03 16.10 -44.55
CA LYS A 799 9.02 16.93 -45.27
C LYS A 799 10.18 17.27 -44.35
N SER A 800 11.40 16.83 -44.69
CA SER A 800 12.60 17.12 -43.90
C SER A 800 12.98 18.59 -43.95
N PHE A 801 13.44 19.14 -42.83
CA PHE A 801 14.06 20.47 -42.75
C PHE A 801 15.22 20.45 -41.76
N ARG A 802 16.06 21.49 -41.78
CA ARG A 802 17.21 21.67 -40.90
C ARG A 802 17.23 23.08 -40.32
N LEU A 803 17.48 23.14 -39.02
CA LEU A 803 17.71 24.39 -38.31
C LEU A 803 19.18 24.81 -38.47
N SER A 804 19.42 26.06 -38.87
CA SER A 804 20.75 26.67 -38.94
C SER A 804 20.90 27.76 -37.88
N GLY A 805 22.14 28.16 -37.54
CA GLY A 805 22.39 29.15 -36.48
C GLY A 805 22.47 28.59 -35.05
N LEU A 806 22.23 27.28 -34.85
CA LEU A 806 22.26 26.63 -33.53
C LEU A 806 23.62 25.99 -33.17
N MET A 807 24.65 26.10 -34.03
CA MET A 807 25.91 25.35 -33.86
C MET A 807 26.68 25.70 -32.58
N ASN A 808 26.48 26.91 -32.05
CA ASN A 808 27.14 27.36 -30.82
C ASN A 808 26.32 27.08 -29.55
N LEU A 809 25.13 26.50 -29.69
CA LEU A 809 24.23 26.20 -28.58
C LEU A 809 24.28 24.70 -28.25
N PRO A 810 23.97 24.31 -27.01
CA PRO A 810 23.83 22.91 -26.63
C PRO A 810 22.69 22.21 -27.39
N ALA A 811 22.63 20.88 -27.28
CA ALA A 811 21.55 20.10 -27.89
C ALA A 811 20.15 20.61 -27.47
N LEU A 812 19.23 20.56 -28.42
CA LEU A 812 17.84 20.98 -28.25
C LEU A 812 17.13 20.03 -27.28
N LEU A 813 16.39 20.63 -26.36
CA LEU A 813 15.59 19.92 -25.36
C LEU A 813 14.09 20.02 -25.64
N SER A 814 13.62 21.10 -26.25
CA SER A 814 12.21 21.22 -26.65
C SER A 814 12.00 22.16 -27.83
N ALA A 815 10.80 22.08 -28.40
CA ALA A 815 10.34 22.93 -29.47
C ALA A 815 8.84 23.22 -29.29
N SER A 816 8.41 24.43 -29.65
CA SER A 816 7.02 24.85 -29.62
C SER A 816 6.74 25.82 -30.75
N TRP A 817 5.50 25.83 -31.24
CA TRP A 817 5.08 26.78 -32.26
C TRP A 817 4.55 28.05 -31.64
N GLN A 818 4.96 29.19 -32.19
CA GLN A 818 4.37 30.48 -31.87
C GLN A 818 3.17 30.79 -32.78
N PRO A 819 2.23 31.64 -32.33
CA PRO A 819 1.16 32.15 -33.18
C PRO A 819 1.66 32.88 -34.44
N SER A 820 2.88 33.42 -34.41
CA SER A 820 3.58 34.07 -35.53
C SER A 820 4.13 33.09 -36.57
N GLU A 821 3.86 31.80 -36.45
CA GLU A 821 4.42 30.72 -37.28
C GLU A 821 5.94 30.54 -37.14
N GLU A 822 6.53 31.07 -36.08
CA GLU A 822 7.93 30.82 -35.73
C GLU A 822 8.04 29.58 -34.84
N LEU A 823 9.05 28.75 -35.09
CA LEU A 823 9.38 27.63 -34.22
C LEU A 823 10.32 28.13 -33.12
N LEU A 824 9.85 28.14 -31.89
CA LEU A 824 10.68 28.44 -30.72
C LEU A 824 11.34 27.16 -30.24
N VAL A 825 12.66 27.18 -30.06
CA VAL A 825 13.42 26.03 -29.57
C VAL A 825 14.21 26.41 -28.32
N ILE A 826 14.37 25.44 -27.42
CA ILE A 826 15.08 25.63 -26.14
C ILE A 826 16.14 24.56 -26.00
N THR A 827 17.34 24.94 -25.55
CA THR A 827 18.47 24.01 -25.34
C THR A 827 18.50 23.43 -23.92
N HIS A 828 19.29 22.39 -23.71
CA HIS A 828 19.51 21.83 -22.37
C HIS A 828 20.10 22.82 -21.34
N ALA A 829 20.73 23.92 -21.79
CA ALA A 829 21.26 24.97 -20.92
C ALA A 829 20.29 26.13 -20.70
N GLY A 830 19.09 26.05 -21.28
CA GLY A 830 18.03 27.05 -21.18
C GLY A 830 18.16 28.23 -22.16
N ASP A 831 18.90 28.09 -23.26
CA ASP A 831 18.97 29.15 -24.28
C ASP A 831 17.73 29.08 -25.19
N LEU A 832 17.10 30.23 -25.45
CA LEU A 832 15.95 30.32 -26.36
C LEU A 832 16.38 30.83 -27.74
N ALA A 833 15.95 30.14 -28.79
CA ALA A 833 16.14 30.57 -30.16
C ALA A 833 14.82 30.52 -30.96
N SER A 834 14.56 31.56 -31.77
CA SER A 834 13.43 31.59 -32.68
C SER A 834 13.89 31.23 -34.09
N CYS A 835 13.17 30.31 -34.73
CA CYS A 835 13.44 29.77 -36.05
C CYS A 835 12.23 30.06 -36.96
N PRO A 836 12.16 31.22 -37.62
CA PRO A 836 11.10 31.52 -38.57
C PRO A 836 11.10 30.53 -39.73
N ARG A 837 9.91 30.09 -40.13
CA ARG A 837 9.74 29.18 -41.27
C ARG A 837 9.93 29.96 -42.58
N PRO A 838 10.85 29.55 -43.46
CA PRO A 838 10.99 30.17 -44.78
C PRO A 838 9.79 29.82 -45.66
N ALA A 839 9.38 30.74 -46.52
CA ALA A 839 8.31 30.50 -47.51
C ALA A 839 8.67 29.38 -48.51
N ALA A 840 9.97 29.19 -48.79
CA ALA A 840 10.50 28.11 -49.60
C ALA A 840 11.90 27.71 -49.11
N GLY A 841 12.18 26.40 -49.05
CA GLY A 841 13.48 25.84 -48.68
C GLY A 841 13.47 24.99 -47.41
N ASP A 842 14.45 24.11 -47.30
CA ASP A 842 14.56 23.12 -46.22
C ASP A 842 15.45 23.60 -45.06
N VAL A 843 15.91 24.85 -45.06
CA VAL A 843 16.82 25.40 -44.05
C VAL A 843 16.16 26.58 -43.32
N TRP A 844 15.96 26.46 -42.02
CA TRP A 844 15.32 27.47 -41.18
C TRP A 844 16.40 28.18 -40.36
N ALA A 845 16.59 29.47 -40.59
CA ALA A 845 17.61 30.25 -39.91
C ALA A 845 17.14 30.62 -38.50
N CYS A 846 17.81 30.13 -37.47
CA CYS A 846 17.48 30.43 -36.08
C CYS A 846 18.35 31.57 -35.54
N GLY A 847 17.75 32.45 -34.73
CA GLY A 847 18.42 33.50 -33.98
C GLY A 847 17.99 33.50 -32.51
N ALA A 848 18.66 34.29 -31.66
CA ALA A 848 18.29 34.43 -30.26
C ALA A 848 16.85 34.98 -30.13
N ALA A 849 16.03 34.34 -29.29
CA ALA A 849 14.66 34.78 -29.04
C ALA A 849 14.59 35.85 -27.94
N PRO A 850 13.50 36.63 -27.85
CA PRO A 850 13.23 37.50 -26.71
C PRO A 850 13.29 36.74 -25.38
N GLY A 851 13.90 37.34 -24.35
CA GLY A 851 14.13 36.70 -23.05
C GLY A 851 15.47 35.98 -22.92
N GLY A 852 16.18 35.74 -24.03
CA GLY A 852 17.55 35.23 -24.04
C GLY A 852 17.68 33.83 -23.42
N ARG A 853 18.06 33.78 -22.14
CA ARG A 853 18.28 32.55 -21.38
C ARG A 853 17.27 32.45 -20.24
N LEU A 854 16.82 31.24 -19.96
CA LEU A 854 15.94 30.93 -18.82
C LEU A 854 16.58 31.29 -17.48
N PRO A 855 15.78 31.63 -16.45
CA PRO A 855 16.26 32.06 -15.13
C PRO A 855 16.76 30.86 -14.31
N LEU A 856 17.84 30.24 -14.77
CA LEU A 856 18.40 29.03 -14.20
C LEU A 856 19.73 29.33 -13.51
N PRO A 857 20.02 28.70 -12.36
CA PRO A 857 21.36 28.70 -11.78
C PRO A 857 22.38 28.16 -12.79
N GLU A 858 23.61 28.67 -12.76
CA GLU A 858 24.67 28.17 -13.62
C GLU A 858 24.92 26.67 -13.38
N GLY A 859 25.03 25.90 -14.46
CA GLY A 859 25.24 24.45 -14.40
C GLY A 859 23.96 23.61 -14.29
N THR A 860 22.79 24.23 -14.13
CA THR A 860 21.50 23.53 -14.12
C THR A 860 21.28 22.80 -15.44
N ARG A 861 20.79 21.57 -15.37
CA ARG A 861 20.43 20.76 -16.54
C ARG A 861 18.94 20.50 -16.52
N LEU A 862 18.27 20.94 -17.55
CA LEU A 862 16.83 20.73 -17.70
C LEU A 862 16.52 19.30 -18.16
N LEU A 863 15.51 18.69 -17.56
CA LEU A 863 14.93 17.41 -17.97
C LEU A 863 13.88 17.60 -19.07
N ALA A 864 13.04 18.62 -18.92
CA ALA A 864 11.99 19.00 -19.88
C ALA A 864 11.79 20.52 -19.85
N THR A 865 11.32 21.11 -20.95
CA THR A 865 10.98 22.52 -20.99
C THR A 865 9.96 22.82 -22.10
N ALA A 866 9.19 23.89 -21.96
CA ALA A 866 8.26 24.40 -22.94
C ALA A 866 8.26 25.92 -22.86
N ALA A 867 8.10 26.61 -23.99
CA ALA A 867 7.82 28.04 -24.01
C ALA A 867 6.67 28.35 -24.94
N SER A 868 5.83 29.32 -24.60
CA SER A 868 4.76 29.78 -25.51
C SER A 868 4.37 31.21 -25.19
N TRP A 869 3.94 31.95 -26.20
CA TRP A 869 3.30 33.25 -26.01
C TRP A 869 1.84 33.02 -25.64
N LEU A 870 1.47 33.31 -24.40
CA LEU A 870 0.11 33.17 -23.90
C LEU A 870 -0.51 34.55 -23.70
N SER A 871 -1.83 34.64 -23.85
CA SER A 871 -2.57 35.87 -23.57
C SER A 871 -2.52 36.19 -22.07
N SER A 872 -1.92 37.32 -21.71
CA SER A 872 -1.98 37.86 -20.35
C SER A 872 -3.36 38.45 -20.07
N SER A 873 -3.73 38.58 -18.80
CA SER A 873 -4.92 39.34 -18.36
C SER A 873 -4.91 40.80 -18.84
N SER A 874 -3.71 41.33 -19.14
CA SER A 874 -3.51 42.65 -19.74
C SER A 874 -3.85 42.72 -21.25
N GLY A 875 -4.22 41.60 -21.88
CA GLY A 875 -4.49 41.49 -23.32
C GLY A 875 -3.23 41.50 -24.21
N LYS A 876 -2.05 41.76 -23.66
CA LYS A 876 -0.78 41.63 -24.39
C LYS A 876 -0.26 40.20 -24.29
N PRO A 877 0.21 39.59 -25.39
CA PRO A 877 0.84 38.27 -25.33
C PRO A 877 2.13 38.36 -24.50
N GLN A 878 2.33 37.41 -23.61
CA GLN A 878 3.50 37.33 -22.74
C GLN A 878 4.15 35.95 -22.89
N LEU A 879 5.48 35.92 -22.95
CA LEU A 879 6.23 34.68 -23.09
C LEU A 879 6.22 33.93 -21.75
N HIS A 880 5.64 32.73 -21.74
CA HIS A 880 5.61 31.83 -20.60
C HIS A 880 6.56 30.68 -20.85
N VAL A 881 7.17 30.18 -19.77
CA VAL A 881 8.03 29.01 -19.79
C VAL A 881 7.63 28.07 -18.67
N ALA A 882 7.62 26.78 -18.98
CA ALA A 882 7.48 25.71 -18.02
C ALA A 882 8.70 24.79 -18.14
N PHE A 883 9.40 24.47 -17.05
CA PHE A 883 10.55 23.56 -17.12
C PHE A 883 10.67 22.66 -15.89
N ILE A 884 11.32 21.52 -16.09
CA ILE A 884 11.64 20.54 -15.04
C ILE A 884 13.15 20.52 -14.88
N ASP A 885 13.64 20.81 -13.67
CA ASP A 885 15.05 20.65 -13.32
C ASP A 885 15.36 19.16 -13.13
N LYS A 886 16.47 18.67 -13.70
CA LYS A 886 16.93 17.31 -13.47
C LYS A 886 17.24 17.03 -11.99
N ALA A 887 17.57 18.06 -11.21
CA ALA A 887 17.77 17.92 -9.76
C ALA A 887 16.46 17.69 -8.99
N VAL A 888 15.31 18.08 -9.55
CA VAL A 888 13.98 17.98 -8.94
C VAL A 888 12.97 17.51 -10.01
N PRO A 889 13.03 16.22 -10.43
CA PRO A 889 12.28 15.73 -11.59
C PRO A 889 10.75 15.75 -11.41
N ASP A 890 10.28 15.84 -10.16
CA ASP A 890 8.85 15.77 -9.82
C ASP A 890 8.17 17.15 -9.81
N LEU A 891 8.85 18.21 -10.25
CA LEU A 891 8.35 19.59 -10.19
C LEU A 891 8.54 20.31 -11.52
N VAL A 892 7.45 20.87 -12.07
CA VAL A 892 7.47 21.83 -13.18
C VAL A 892 7.40 23.23 -12.60
N ALA A 893 8.46 24.00 -12.79
CA ALA A 893 8.48 25.43 -12.46
C ALA A 893 7.93 26.26 -13.63
N LEU A 894 7.09 27.24 -13.32
CA LEU A 894 6.44 28.11 -14.29
C LEU A 894 6.93 29.55 -14.13
N PHE A 895 7.32 30.17 -15.25
CA PHE A 895 7.80 31.55 -15.32
C PHE A 895 7.11 32.32 -16.45
N ALA A 896 7.00 33.63 -16.31
CA ALA A 896 6.57 34.53 -17.37
C ALA A 896 7.59 35.67 -17.53
N LEU A 897 7.91 36.03 -18.77
CA LEU A 897 8.81 37.13 -19.09
C LEU A 897 8.05 38.46 -19.00
N ALA A 898 8.35 39.29 -18.01
CA ALA A 898 7.78 40.62 -17.85
C ALA A 898 8.85 41.67 -18.19
N GLY A 899 8.81 42.19 -19.42
CA GLY A 899 9.88 43.05 -19.93
C GLY A 899 11.14 42.24 -20.24
N SER A 900 12.23 42.48 -19.52
CA SER A 900 13.48 41.70 -19.61
C SER A 900 13.60 40.62 -18.54
N ASP A 901 12.72 40.64 -17.53
CA ASP A 901 12.92 39.87 -16.31
C ASP A 901 11.94 38.69 -16.25
N TRP A 902 12.43 37.55 -15.79
CA TRP A 902 11.60 36.36 -15.60
C TRP A 902 10.96 36.39 -14.21
N LEU A 903 9.63 36.35 -14.17
CA LEU A 903 8.86 36.30 -12.94
C LEU A 903 8.33 34.87 -12.71
N PRO A 904 8.53 34.26 -11.53
CA PRO A 904 7.91 32.99 -11.20
C PRO A 904 6.40 33.17 -11.05
N ILE A 905 5.62 32.29 -11.67
CA ILE A 905 4.14 32.36 -11.64
C ILE A 905 3.49 31.15 -10.96
N GLY A 906 4.25 30.06 -10.72
CA GLY A 906 3.75 28.90 -9.98
C GLY A 906 4.52 27.62 -10.24
N GLU A 907 4.03 26.53 -9.68
CA GLU A 907 4.64 25.21 -9.78
C GLU A 907 3.58 24.11 -9.95
N VAL A 908 3.93 23.02 -10.65
CA VAL A 908 3.06 21.87 -10.89
C VAL A 908 3.81 20.58 -10.60
N GLN A 909 3.28 19.72 -9.73
CA GLN A 909 3.88 18.41 -9.49
C GLN A 909 3.68 17.46 -10.67
N VAL A 910 4.72 16.69 -10.99
CA VAL A 910 4.73 15.65 -12.01
C VAL A 910 4.62 14.29 -11.33
N PRO A 911 3.72 13.40 -11.78
CA PRO A 911 3.70 12.04 -11.27
C PRO A 911 4.97 11.29 -11.72
N ASP A 912 5.83 10.97 -10.74
CA ASP A 912 6.99 10.07 -10.74
C ASP A 912 7.52 9.71 -12.14
N SER A 913 8.50 10.48 -12.63
CA SER A 913 9.06 10.22 -13.95
C SER A 913 10.55 10.55 -14.10
N ASP A 914 11.34 9.52 -14.43
CA ASP A 914 12.73 9.65 -14.89
C ASP A 914 12.86 10.41 -16.23
N LYS A 915 11.74 10.52 -16.96
CA LYS A 915 11.62 11.23 -18.25
C LYS A 915 10.26 11.91 -18.30
N ALA A 916 10.26 13.19 -18.63
CA ALA A 916 9.06 13.95 -18.90
C ALA A 916 9.26 14.86 -20.11
N SER A 917 8.16 15.28 -20.70
CA SER A 917 8.07 16.34 -21.69
C SER A 917 6.96 17.28 -21.26
N VAL A 918 7.14 18.56 -21.57
CA VAL A 918 6.17 19.61 -21.24
C VAL A 918 5.86 20.34 -22.53
N SER A 919 4.60 20.71 -22.74
CA SER A 919 4.18 21.58 -23.83
C SER A 919 2.99 22.45 -23.42
N PHE A 920 2.85 23.61 -24.05
CA PHE A 920 1.66 24.44 -23.88
C PHE A 920 0.62 24.08 -24.95
N VAL A 921 -0.66 24.12 -24.58
CA VAL A 921 -1.79 23.86 -25.47
C VAL A 921 -2.74 25.05 -25.40
N GLY A 922 -3.00 25.69 -26.54
CA GLY A 922 -3.82 26.89 -26.60
C GLY A 922 -3.29 28.05 -25.73
N ASP A 923 -4.20 28.88 -25.23
CA ASP A 923 -3.87 30.15 -24.55
C ASP A 923 -3.71 30.04 -23.02
N GLY A 924 -3.66 28.84 -22.45
CA GLY A 924 -3.60 28.72 -20.99
C GLY A 924 -3.56 27.32 -20.40
N GLU A 925 -3.15 26.31 -21.16
CA GLU A 925 -3.06 24.95 -20.64
C GLU A 925 -1.65 24.38 -20.80
N LEU A 926 -1.27 23.57 -19.83
CA LEU A 926 -0.01 22.87 -19.72
C LEU A 926 -0.25 21.37 -19.90
N LEU A 927 0.45 20.78 -20.84
CA LEU A 927 0.48 19.35 -21.09
C LEU A 927 1.80 18.80 -20.57
N ILE A 928 1.74 17.80 -19.70
CA ILE A 928 2.90 17.08 -19.16
C ILE A 928 2.76 15.63 -19.60
N ALA A 929 3.72 15.11 -20.35
CA ALA A 929 3.74 13.71 -20.74
C ALA A 929 4.98 13.00 -20.17
N THR A 930 4.79 11.87 -19.53
CA THR A 930 5.86 11.07 -18.91
C THR A 930 6.41 10.03 -19.86
N GLY A 931 7.62 9.54 -19.62
CA GLY A 931 8.24 8.46 -20.39
C GLY A 931 7.47 7.14 -20.33
N ALA A 932 6.56 6.99 -19.35
CA ALA A 932 5.65 5.87 -19.24
C ALA A 932 4.42 5.96 -20.16
N GLY A 933 4.27 7.07 -20.88
CA GLY A 933 3.10 7.33 -21.71
C GLY A 933 1.91 7.90 -20.94
N ALA A 934 2.12 8.37 -19.70
CA ALA A 934 1.09 9.11 -18.97
C ALA A 934 1.05 10.56 -19.48
N ILE A 935 -0.15 11.12 -19.62
CA ILE A 935 -0.39 12.49 -20.05
C ILE A 935 -1.26 13.18 -19.00
N LEU A 936 -0.83 14.34 -18.55
CA LEU A 936 -1.55 15.21 -17.62
C LEU A 936 -1.77 16.56 -18.31
N ARG A 937 -3.03 16.99 -18.43
CA ARG A 937 -3.40 18.30 -18.97
C ARG A 937 -3.96 19.16 -17.85
N ARG A 938 -3.33 20.30 -17.60
CA ARG A 938 -3.65 21.21 -16.51
C ARG A 938 -3.90 22.61 -17.05
N ARG A 939 -4.96 23.27 -16.60
CA ARG A 939 -5.19 24.67 -16.92
C ARG A 939 -4.38 25.56 -15.98
N LEU A 940 -3.69 26.56 -16.52
CA LEU A 940 -2.79 27.44 -15.76
C LEU A 940 -3.55 28.46 -14.90
N GLN A 941 -4.73 28.88 -15.34
CA GLN A 941 -5.51 29.95 -14.68
C GLN A 941 -6.05 29.54 -13.31
N ASP A 942 -6.56 28.32 -13.19
CA ASP A 942 -7.21 27.78 -11.99
C ASP A 942 -6.47 26.56 -11.40
N GLY A 943 -5.44 26.07 -12.10
CA GLY A 943 -4.73 24.85 -11.73
C GLY A 943 -5.57 23.57 -11.89
N ALA A 944 -6.72 23.61 -12.57
CA ALA A 944 -7.60 22.46 -12.72
C ALA A 944 -6.96 21.40 -13.63
N VAL A 945 -7.02 20.13 -13.19
CA VAL A 945 -6.64 18.99 -14.03
C VAL A 945 -7.80 18.72 -14.98
N MET A 946 -7.62 19.09 -16.25
CA MET A 946 -8.62 18.95 -17.30
C MET A 946 -8.75 17.51 -17.78
N ALA A 947 -7.64 16.77 -17.77
CA ALA A 947 -7.58 15.37 -18.13
C ALA A 947 -6.29 14.72 -17.62
N SER A 948 -6.38 13.45 -17.26
CA SER A 948 -5.24 12.59 -17.00
C SER A 948 -5.48 11.25 -17.70
N SER A 949 -4.48 10.77 -18.45
CA SER A 949 -4.58 9.51 -19.17
C SER A 949 -3.26 8.76 -19.12
N THR A 950 -3.33 7.43 -19.17
CA THR A 950 -2.15 6.56 -19.32
C THR A 950 -2.39 5.69 -20.55
N HIS A 951 -1.49 5.73 -21.53
CA HIS A 951 -1.61 4.84 -22.68
C HIS A 951 -1.65 3.35 -22.23
N PRO A 952 -2.52 2.52 -22.82
CA PRO A 952 -2.65 1.10 -22.45
C PRO A 952 -1.33 0.32 -22.66
N TRP A 953 -0.50 0.78 -23.59
CA TRP A 953 0.89 0.34 -23.75
C TRP A 953 1.77 1.01 -22.68
N GLY A 954 1.59 0.60 -21.42
CA GLY A 954 2.41 1.09 -20.31
C GLY A 954 3.90 0.85 -20.53
N ALA A 955 4.73 1.56 -19.75
CA ALA A 955 6.21 1.55 -19.80
C ALA A 955 6.91 0.17 -19.75
N SER A 956 6.16 -0.93 -19.59
CA SER A 956 6.67 -2.28 -19.36
C SER A 956 7.21 -2.97 -20.60
N HIS A 957 6.97 -2.45 -21.82
CA HIS A 957 7.51 -3.07 -23.02
C HIS A 957 8.82 -2.40 -23.43
N SER A 958 9.93 -3.15 -23.36
CA SER A 958 11.28 -2.71 -23.78
C SER A 958 11.38 -2.26 -25.24
N SER A 959 10.32 -2.47 -26.04
CA SER A 959 10.22 -2.11 -27.44
C SER A 959 9.61 -0.73 -27.70
N THR A 960 9.09 -0.01 -26.71
CA THR A 960 8.44 1.30 -26.91
C THR A 960 9.01 2.36 -25.97
N GLN A 961 9.30 3.55 -26.50
CA GLN A 961 9.75 4.71 -25.74
C GLN A 961 8.98 5.96 -26.15
N TRP A 962 8.20 6.51 -25.22
CA TRP A 962 7.54 7.80 -25.38
C TRP A 962 8.54 8.95 -25.28
N GLN A 963 8.43 9.94 -26.17
CA GLN A 963 9.38 11.06 -26.27
C GLN A 963 8.75 12.40 -25.86
N GLY A 964 7.64 12.77 -26.50
CA GLY A 964 7.03 14.08 -26.27
C GLY A 964 5.61 14.18 -26.83
N ALA A 965 4.77 14.99 -26.17
CA ALA A 965 3.40 15.23 -26.59
C ALA A 965 3.12 16.73 -26.84
N CYS A 966 2.22 17.04 -27.76
CA CYS A 966 1.75 18.39 -28.04
C CYS A 966 0.27 18.43 -28.44
N GLY A 967 -0.40 19.56 -28.22
CA GLY A 967 -1.80 19.76 -28.60
C GLY A 967 -1.95 20.18 -30.07
N VAL A 968 -2.86 19.56 -30.81
CA VAL A 968 -3.05 19.82 -32.24
C VAL A 968 -4.04 20.97 -32.46
N HIS A 969 -3.57 22.10 -33.00
CA HIS A 969 -4.38 23.34 -33.12
C HIS A 969 -5.59 23.26 -34.07
N HIS A 970 -5.53 22.45 -35.13
CA HIS A 970 -6.61 22.36 -36.15
C HIS A 970 -7.53 21.15 -36.01
N ALA A 971 -7.26 20.31 -35.01
CA ALA A 971 -8.08 19.15 -34.74
C ALA A 971 -9.21 19.53 -33.75
N PRO A 972 -10.29 18.73 -33.64
CA PRO A 972 -11.33 18.97 -32.65
C PRO A 972 -10.72 19.24 -31.27
N GLU A 973 -11.24 20.27 -30.58
CA GLU A 973 -10.70 20.76 -29.30
C GLU A 973 -10.31 19.60 -28.37
N GLY A 974 -9.04 19.59 -27.96
CA GLY A 974 -8.50 18.56 -27.10
C GLY A 974 -7.88 17.37 -27.83
N SER A 975 -7.63 17.45 -29.12
CA SER A 975 -6.77 16.48 -29.80
C SER A 975 -5.31 16.69 -29.42
N LEU A 976 -4.61 15.61 -29.08
CA LEU A 976 -3.19 15.59 -28.78
C LEU A 976 -2.46 14.65 -29.75
N ALA A 977 -1.21 14.97 -30.05
CA ALA A 977 -0.28 14.11 -30.74
C ALA A 977 0.83 13.72 -29.78
N HIS A 978 1.15 12.42 -29.72
CA HIS A 978 2.20 11.88 -28.87
C HIS A 978 3.21 11.12 -29.73
N LEU A 979 4.48 11.51 -29.65
CA LEU A 979 5.57 10.83 -30.34
C LEU A 979 6.02 9.62 -29.53
N ARG A 980 5.90 8.43 -30.14
CA ARG A 980 6.54 7.21 -29.65
C ARG A 980 7.62 6.75 -30.62
N LEU A 981 8.70 6.22 -30.07
CA LEU A 981 9.65 5.41 -30.81
C LEU A 981 9.34 3.95 -30.50
N HIS A 982 9.14 3.12 -31.52
CA HIS A 982 8.99 1.69 -31.33
C HIS A 982 10.07 0.92 -32.10
N ARG A 983 10.51 -0.22 -31.56
CA ARG A 983 11.34 -1.17 -32.30
C ARG A 983 10.44 -2.18 -32.98
N ALA A 984 10.53 -2.27 -34.30
CA ALA A 984 9.92 -3.38 -35.02
C ALA A 984 10.53 -4.71 -34.54
N GLU A 985 9.72 -5.76 -34.49
CA GLU A 985 10.18 -7.09 -34.05
C GLU A 985 11.35 -7.55 -34.94
N GLY A 986 12.49 -7.88 -34.31
CA GLY A 986 13.71 -8.25 -35.02
C GLY A 986 14.58 -7.09 -35.54
N SER A 987 14.14 -5.84 -35.44
CA SER A 987 14.93 -4.66 -35.80
C SER A 987 15.57 -4.00 -34.59
N GLN A 988 16.83 -3.55 -34.73
CA GLN A 988 17.48 -2.68 -33.73
C GLN A 988 17.15 -1.20 -33.92
N ALA A 989 16.63 -0.82 -35.09
CA ALA A 989 16.31 0.55 -35.42
C ALA A 989 15.02 1.00 -34.72
N TRP A 990 15.03 2.21 -34.17
CA TRP A 990 13.84 2.86 -33.64
C TRP A 990 13.06 3.50 -34.77
N LEU A 991 11.78 3.16 -34.89
CA LEU A 991 10.85 3.75 -35.84
C LEU A 991 10.00 4.79 -35.10
N PRO A 992 10.02 6.06 -35.54
CA PRO A 992 9.12 7.06 -34.99
C PRO A 992 7.69 6.86 -35.47
N GLU A 993 6.75 7.14 -34.58
CA GLU A 993 5.33 7.02 -34.84
C GLU A 993 4.59 8.09 -34.02
N ILE A 994 3.60 8.74 -34.64
CA ILE A 994 2.75 9.70 -33.96
C ILE A 994 1.43 9.02 -33.63
N VAL A 995 1.09 8.98 -32.35
CA VAL A 995 -0.21 8.52 -31.87
C VAL A 995 -1.08 9.75 -31.64
N ALA A 996 -2.18 9.87 -32.38
CA ALA A 996 -3.17 10.90 -32.15
C ALA A 996 -4.27 10.37 -31.21
N SER A 997 -4.67 11.17 -30.22
CA SER A 997 -5.78 10.83 -29.33
C SER A 997 -6.63 12.06 -29.02
N ASN A 998 -7.92 11.85 -28.79
CA ASN A 998 -8.88 12.89 -28.47
C ASN A 998 -9.17 12.88 -26.95
N LEU A 999 -8.86 13.97 -26.25
CA LEU A 999 -9.09 14.08 -24.80
C LEU A 999 -10.56 14.21 -24.42
N LYS A 1000 -11.46 14.59 -25.34
CA LYS A 1000 -12.89 14.65 -25.03
C LYS A 1000 -13.48 13.27 -24.76
N ASP A 1001 -12.94 12.23 -25.41
CA ASP A 1001 -13.33 10.84 -25.18
C ASP A 1001 -12.80 10.30 -23.83
N LEU A 1002 -11.82 10.99 -23.22
CA LEU A 1002 -11.20 10.64 -21.95
C LEU A 1002 -11.90 11.27 -20.73
N ALA A 1003 -12.43 12.48 -20.86
CA ALA A 1003 -13.06 13.21 -19.75
C ALA A 1003 -14.43 12.65 -19.35
N SER A 1004 -15.12 11.95 -20.25
CA SER A 1004 -16.46 11.38 -20.01
C SER A 1004 -16.46 10.11 -19.14
N GLY A 1005 -15.29 9.51 -18.88
CA GLY A 1005 -15.15 8.27 -18.10
C GLY A 1005 -14.76 8.45 -16.62
N LEU A 1006 -14.48 9.67 -16.15
CA LEU A 1006 -14.12 9.94 -14.76
C LEU A 1006 -15.36 10.39 -13.97
N PRO A 1007 -15.76 9.70 -12.88
CA PRO A 1007 -16.69 10.30 -11.94
C PRO A 1007 -16.04 11.54 -11.33
N LEU A 1008 -16.70 12.70 -11.47
CA LEU A 1008 -16.34 13.93 -10.78
C LEU A 1008 -16.33 13.65 -9.26
N PHE A 1009 -15.14 13.46 -8.69
CA PHE A 1009 -14.93 13.57 -7.25
C PHE A 1009 -14.91 15.06 -6.91
N GLN A 1010 -16.01 15.54 -6.34
CA GLN A 1010 -16.09 16.80 -5.62
C GLN A 1010 -16.12 16.50 -4.12
#